data_AF-A0A4P1QR05-F1
#
_entry.id   AF-A0A4P1QR05-F1
#
_cell.length_a   1.000
_cell.length_b   1.000
_cell.length_c   1.000
_cell.angle_alpha   90.00
_cell.angle_beta   90.00
_cell.angle_gamma   90.00
#
_symmetry.space_group_name_H-M   'P 1'
#
loop_
_entity.id
_entity.type
_entity.pdbx_description
1 polymer ?
#
loop_
_entity_poly.entity_id
_entity_poly.type
_entity_poly.pdbx_seq_one_letter_code
_entity_poly.pdbx_strand_id
1 'polypeptide(L)'
;MDSSCCKSLSKTKSLTPAPPPLPPAANVCSSKCLLKNNYASRGRSYVSSATKDLWGRLFSEGYKADVCINTENGGVVYAHSNILAMTSPVLRGMLKQAKRLDRWRSILISGVPHDAVRAFIQFLYSSCYEKEEMEEFILPLLVLSHVYVVPHLKSECEQKLELDVLTIDNVVDVFQLSLLCDAPRLSLICHRMMLKNFKAVLESEGWKAMKQSHPVLEKGVLLSVAEEENAKSERIRKLNERKTYLQLYEAMEALVHICRDGCKTIGPHDKDLKANQPCKYTACKGLELLVRHFAGCKPRVPGGCVHCKRMWQLLELHSRLCADPDYCRVPLCRNFKQRILKQSKKDETRWKILVEKILRTKGVGFTQTNTTPHCSVPMSQVENTMDNVRASSAWVATRSSHVLIDSEAIEKVVKTIDTIPKVEWDFEGIHYCDNGPLSVQYLLVLDALNFCFWPDKDLNYDDLASGLKEALQNDKSAFDADRLQKYTGPQLRELLKWPRPLPLEDERVRLLHEVGIELERSFNGKASNIVECCGKSAANLVDIVARHFPGFRDHSVYKGRQIFIYKRAQIFAADLWGAFRGQGYGEFKDIGSLTIMADYIVPAVLRQFGVLKYSPTLASTIEASGEIGAGTEEEVELRACSIHAVEKMRELISVKSGREVLSVELDLWLWASGVQLASLQHHRTLSIYY
;
A
#
# COMPACT_ATOMS: atom_id res chain seq x y z
N MET A 1 47.99 -83.90 0.89
CA MET A 1 47.49 -82.78 1.71
C MET A 1 47.51 -81.52 0.85
N ASP A 2 46.38 -81.32 0.17
CA ASP A 2 45.66 -80.10 -0.23
C ASP A 2 46.37 -78.86 -0.82
N SER A 3 46.26 -78.74 -2.15
CA SER A 3 45.33 -77.83 -2.87
C SER A 3 45.22 -76.33 -2.50
N SER A 4 45.73 -75.50 -3.41
CA SER A 4 45.14 -74.28 -4.03
C SER A 4 44.81 -73.05 -3.16
N CYS A 5 45.28 -71.87 -3.59
CA CYS A 5 44.37 -70.74 -3.86
C CYS A 5 44.98 -69.72 -4.83
N CYS A 6 44.18 -69.31 -5.80
CA CYS A 6 44.46 -68.38 -6.89
C CYS A 6 43.47 -67.21 -6.79
N LYS A 7 43.90 -66.01 -7.19
CA LYS A 7 43.10 -64.83 -7.62
C LYS A 7 42.36 -63.99 -6.55
N SER A 8 42.69 -62.70 -6.45
CA SER A 8 41.96 -61.63 -7.16
C SER A 8 42.42 -60.22 -6.76
N LEU A 9 42.74 -59.41 -7.78
CA LEU A 9 42.78 -57.96 -7.71
C LEU A 9 41.34 -57.45 -7.70
N SER A 10 40.92 -56.75 -6.65
CA SER A 10 39.68 -55.98 -6.66
C SER A 10 39.86 -54.63 -5.99
N LYS A 11 39.80 -53.57 -6.84
CA LYS A 11 39.40 -52.18 -6.56
C LYS A 11 39.31 -51.80 -5.08
N THR A 12 40.34 -51.12 -4.58
CA THR A 12 40.22 -50.25 -3.41
C THR A 12 39.26 -49.11 -3.74
N LYS A 13 37.98 -49.30 -3.40
CA LYS A 13 37.03 -48.21 -3.26
C LYS A 13 37.63 -47.22 -2.26
N SER A 14 37.83 -45.97 -2.67
CA SER A 14 38.11 -44.88 -1.74
C SER A 14 36.95 -44.80 -0.75
N LEU A 15 37.18 -45.27 0.47
CA LEU A 15 36.30 -45.05 1.61
C LEU A 15 36.41 -43.57 1.96
N THR A 16 35.65 -42.71 1.26
CA THR A 16 35.32 -41.39 1.79
C THR A 16 34.53 -41.65 3.08
N PRO A 17 34.98 -41.15 4.24
CA PRO A 17 34.21 -41.28 5.48
C PRO A 17 32.82 -40.68 5.25
N ALA A 18 31.79 -41.38 5.73
CA ALA A 18 30.46 -40.78 5.77
C ALA A 18 30.55 -39.47 6.56
N PRO A 19 29.90 -38.38 6.11
CA PRO A 19 29.85 -37.16 6.90
C PRO A 19 29.30 -37.51 8.29
N PRO A 20 29.80 -36.87 9.36
CA PRO A 20 29.32 -37.13 10.70
C PRO A 20 27.79 -36.98 10.73
N PRO A 21 27.08 -37.84 11.48
CA PRO A 21 25.64 -37.73 11.61
C PRO A 21 25.28 -36.32 12.07
N LEU A 22 24.25 -35.73 11.47
CA LEU A 22 23.71 -34.46 11.93
C LEU A 22 23.42 -34.61 13.44
N PRO A 23 23.82 -33.64 14.27
CA PRO A 23 23.47 -33.68 15.68
C PRO A 23 21.95 -33.81 15.82
N PRO A 24 21.45 -34.57 16.81
CA PRO A 24 20.02 -34.69 17.04
C PRO A 24 19.45 -33.27 17.16
N ALA A 25 18.35 -33.00 16.46
CA ALA A 25 17.69 -31.71 16.50
C ALA A 25 17.52 -31.29 17.96
N ALA A 26 18.31 -30.30 18.39
CA ALA A 26 18.09 -29.70 19.69
C ALA A 26 16.66 -29.19 19.67
N ASN A 27 15.84 -29.69 20.61
CA ASN A 27 14.46 -29.29 20.80
C ASN A 27 14.33 -27.79 20.54
N VAL A 28 13.56 -27.46 19.51
CA VAL A 28 13.17 -26.09 19.18
C VAL A 28 12.39 -25.57 20.37
N CYS A 29 13.10 -24.94 21.30
CA CYS A 29 12.51 -24.17 22.37
C CYS A 29 11.98 -22.90 21.72
N SER A 30 10.71 -22.95 21.33
CA SER A 30 9.86 -21.84 20.96
C SER A 30 9.94 -20.76 22.04
N SER A 31 10.73 -19.72 21.79
CA SER A 31 10.80 -18.54 22.64
C SER A 31 10.01 -17.42 21.98
N LYS A 32 8.76 -17.26 22.44
CA LYS A 32 7.94 -16.07 22.23
C LYS A 32 8.72 -14.85 22.73
N CYS A 33 8.93 -13.85 21.88
CA CYS A 33 9.37 -12.54 22.32
C CYS A 33 8.14 -11.76 22.81
N LEU A 34 7.97 -11.70 24.14
CA LEU A 34 7.23 -10.64 24.79
C LEU A 34 8.20 -9.95 25.75
N LEU A 35 8.24 -8.62 25.62
CA LEU A 35 8.98 -7.69 26.47
C LEU A 35 8.73 -7.96 27.96
N LYS A 36 9.78 -8.38 28.67
CA LYS A 36 10.16 -7.82 29.98
C LYS A 36 11.54 -8.31 30.42
N ASN A 37 12.34 -7.35 30.87
CA ASN A 37 13.70 -7.46 31.39
C ASN A 37 13.93 -8.67 32.31
N ASN A 38 14.91 -9.51 31.96
CA ASN A 38 15.97 -10.04 32.82
C ASN A 38 16.80 -11.08 32.02
N TYR A 39 17.97 -10.66 31.54
CA TYR A 39 18.87 -11.52 30.77
C TYR A 39 19.57 -12.54 31.68
N ALA A 40 19.20 -13.81 31.55
CA ALA A 40 20.13 -14.92 31.75
C ALA A 40 20.96 -15.06 30.47
N SER A 41 22.25 -14.73 30.55
CA SER A 41 23.21 -14.68 29.45
C SER A 41 23.43 -16.04 28.79
N ARG A 42 22.73 -16.33 27.69
CA ARG A 42 23.34 -17.10 26.59
C ARG A 42 24.36 -16.17 25.93
N GLY A 43 25.64 -16.48 26.09
CA GLY A 43 26.74 -15.62 25.63
C GLY A 43 26.58 -15.24 24.17
N ARG A 44 26.67 -13.94 23.86
CA ARG A 44 26.85 -13.45 22.48
C ARG A 44 28.06 -14.19 21.90
N SER A 45 27.83 -15.05 20.91
CA SER A 45 28.92 -15.59 20.10
C SER A 45 29.37 -14.48 19.16
N TYR A 46 30.30 -13.66 19.61
CA TYR A 46 31.10 -12.82 18.72
C TYR A 46 32.15 -13.74 18.09
N VAL A 47 32.20 -13.80 16.76
CA VAL A 47 33.33 -14.41 16.07
C VAL A 47 34.56 -13.61 16.48
N SER A 48 35.47 -14.23 17.24
CA SER A 48 36.64 -13.54 17.79
C SER A 48 37.44 -12.89 16.66
N SER A 49 38.10 -11.77 16.95
CA SER A 49 39.04 -11.14 16.00
C SER A 49 40.05 -12.18 15.48
N ALA A 50 40.60 -13.00 16.37
CA ALA A 50 41.50 -14.10 16.00
C ALA A 50 40.90 -15.08 14.97
N THR A 51 39.59 -15.33 15.01
CA THR A 51 38.92 -16.17 14.01
C THR A 51 38.77 -15.43 12.69
N LYS A 52 38.35 -14.16 12.71
CA LYS A 52 38.27 -13.31 11.50
C LYS A 52 39.64 -13.17 10.82
N ASP A 53 40.70 -12.96 11.60
CA ASP A 53 42.09 -12.86 11.14
C ASP A 53 42.57 -14.19 10.54
N LEU A 54 42.12 -15.33 11.08
CA LEU A 54 42.42 -16.64 10.51
C LEU A 54 41.76 -16.83 9.13
N TRP A 55 40.49 -16.43 8.97
CA TRP A 55 39.82 -16.45 7.67
C TRP A 55 40.46 -15.46 6.68
N GLY A 56 40.86 -14.29 7.16
CA GLY A 56 41.62 -13.29 6.39
C GLY A 56 42.94 -13.84 5.89
N ARG A 57 43.73 -14.50 6.74
CA ARG A 57 44.98 -15.19 6.35
C ARG A 57 44.75 -16.33 5.38
N LEU A 58 43.69 -17.14 5.60
CA LEU A 58 43.35 -18.22 4.66
C LEU A 58 43.08 -17.66 3.26
N PHE A 59 42.44 -16.49 3.16
CA PHE A 59 42.25 -15.80 1.89
C PHE A 59 43.55 -15.20 1.34
N SER A 60 44.28 -14.40 2.13
CA SER A 60 45.43 -13.64 1.66
C SER A 60 46.67 -14.48 1.35
N GLU A 61 46.92 -15.54 2.13
CA GLU A 61 48.05 -16.45 1.91
C GLU A 61 47.76 -17.48 0.80
N GLY A 62 46.49 -17.67 0.43
CA GLY A 62 46.08 -18.64 -0.60
C GLY A 62 46.51 -20.08 -0.30
N TYR A 63 46.74 -20.41 0.97
CA TYR A 63 47.30 -21.71 1.37
C TYR A 63 46.37 -22.87 0.97
N LYS A 64 46.81 -23.69 0.01
CA LYS A 64 46.03 -24.77 -0.62
C LYS A 64 44.79 -24.30 -1.42
N ALA A 65 44.83 -23.08 -1.96
CA ALA A 65 43.87 -22.65 -2.96
C ALA A 65 43.83 -23.66 -4.14
N ASP A 66 42.63 -23.91 -4.65
CA ASP A 66 42.35 -24.83 -5.76
C ASP A 66 41.53 -24.19 -6.88
N VAL A 67 41.23 -22.89 -6.74
CA VAL A 67 40.51 -22.08 -7.72
C VAL A 67 41.32 -20.82 -8.07
N CYS A 68 41.40 -20.50 -9.35
CA CYS A 68 41.84 -19.21 -9.85
C CYS A 68 40.66 -18.45 -10.47
N ILE A 69 40.44 -17.22 -10.01
CA ILE A 69 39.42 -16.30 -10.50
C ILE A 69 40.14 -15.25 -11.32
N ASN A 70 39.95 -15.31 -12.63
CA ASN A 70 40.54 -14.36 -13.57
C ASN A 70 39.64 -13.13 -13.69
N THR A 71 40.24 -11.94 -13.76
CA THR A 71 39.56 -10.67 -14.06
C THR A 71 39.98 -10.14 -15.44
N GLU A 72 39.17 -9.28 -16.05
CA GLU A 72 39.38 -8.83 -17.45
C GLU A 72 40.73 -8.17 -17.72
N ASN A 73 41.33 -7.51 -16.71
CA ASN A 73 42.62 -6.84 -16.86
C ASN A 73 43.83 -7.75 -16.55
N GLY A 74 43.65 -9.08 -16.58
CA GLY A 74 44.71 -10.06 -16.30
C GLY A 74 45.00 -10.25 -14.82
N GLY A 75 44.19 -9.69 -13.92
CA GLY A 75 44.29 -9.93 -12.49
C GLY A 75 43.81 -11.34 -12.13
N VAL A 76 44.43 -11.92 -11.10
CA VAL A 76 44.10 -13.27 -10.63
C VAL A 76 43.85 -13.25 -9.12
N VAL A 77 42.71 -13.78 -8.68
CA VAL A 77 42.40 -14.00 -7.26
C VAL A 77 42.38 -15.51 -6.98
N TYR A 78 43.23 -15.96 -6.07
CA TYR A 78 43.28 -17.36 -5.64
C TYR A 78 42.26 -17.63 -4.52
N ALA A 79 41.54 -18.75 -4.62
CA ALA A 79 40.47 -19.07 -3.68
C ALA A 79 40.25 -20.59 -3.48
N HIS A 80 39.33 -20.94 -2.57
CA HIS A 80 38.97 -22.31 -2.24
C HIS A 80 37.58 -22.68 -2.75
N SER A 81 37.50 -23.73 -3.56
CA SER A 81 36.26 -24.16 -4.24
C SER A 81 35.14 -24.50 -3.27
N ASN A 82 35.47 -25.09 -2.11
CA ASN A 82 34.49 -25.44 -1.08
C ASN A 82 33.87 -24.21 -0.42
N ILE A 83 34.64 -23.17 -0.11
CA ILE A 83 34.15 -21.93 0.49
C ILE A 83 33.21 -21.24 -0.50
N LEU A 84 33.69 -21.00 -1.73
CA LEU A 84 32.89 -20.33 -2.78
C LEU A 84 31.61 -21.09 -3.11
N ALA A 85 31.68 -22.42 -3.22
CA ALA A 85 30.51 -23.24 -3.51
C ALA A 85 29.50 -23.25 -2.35
N MET A 86 29.94 -23.05 -1.11
CA MET A 86 29.04 -23.00 0.05
C MET A 86 28.35 -21.64 0.18
N THR A 87 29.02 -20.55 -0.19
CA THR A 87 28.51 -19.18 -0.03
C THR A 87 27.72 -18.66 -1.21
N SER A 88 27.95 -19.18 -2.42
CA SER A 88 27.20 -18.79 -3.61
C SER A 88 26.74 -20.00 -4.44
N PRO A 89 25.43 -20.16 -4.70
CA PRO A 89 24.92 -21.21 -5.58
C PRO A 89 25.39 -21.02 -7.03
N VAL A 90 25.60 -19.78 -7.47
CA VAL A 90 26.10 -19.45 -8.81
C VAL A 90 27.56 -19.87 -8.96
N LEU A 91 28.43 -19.51 -8.00
CA LEU A 91 29.83 -19.95 -8.01
C LEU A 91 29.93 -21.47 -7.90
N ARG A 92 29.07 -22.13 -7.10
CA ARG A 92 28.97 -23.60 -7.09
C ARG A 92 28.67 -24.17 -8.48
N GLY A 93 27.73 -23.56 -9.21
CA GLY A 93 27.38 -23.94 -10.58
C GLY A 93 28.56 -23.76 -11.54
N MET A 94 29.21 -22.59 -11.51
CA MET A 94 30.37 -22.28 -12.34
C MET A 94 31.54 -23.24 -12.07
N LEU A 95 31.83 -23.53 -10.80
CA LEU A 95 32.90 -24.46 -10.41
C LEU A 95 32.62 -25.88 -10.91
N LYS A 96 31.36 -26.34 -10.95
CA LYS A 96 31.00 -27.65 -11.52
C LYS A 96 31.30 -27.74 -13.01
N GLN A 97 31.12 -26.63 -13.75
CA GLN A 97 31.32 -26.56 -15.19
C GLN A 97 32.77 -26.25 -15.59
N ALA A 98 33.54 -25.64 -14.69
CA ALA A 98 34.92 -25.25 -14.94
C ALA A 98 35.81 -26.47 -15.29
N LYS A 99 36.53 -26.36 -16.40
CA LYS A 99 37.53 -27.36 -16.82
C LYS A 99 38.62 -27.44 -15.75
N ARG A 100 38.98 -28.66 -15.35
CA ARG A 100 40.07 -28.89 -14.41
C ARG A 100 41.38 -29.04 -15.17
N LEU A 101 42.26 -28.05 -15.07
CA LEU A 101 43.64 -28.18 -15.56
C LEU A 101 44.49 -28.61 -14.36
N ASP A 102 44.94 -29.86 -14.40
CA ASP A 102 45.61 -30.53 -13.27
C ASP A 102 44.74 -30.58 -11.98
N ARG A 103 45.11 -29.77 -10.96
CA ARG A 103 44.35 -29.60 -9.70
C ARG A 103 43.52 -28.33 -9.61
N TRP A 104 43.66 -27.41 -10.57
CA TRP A 104 43.06 -26.07 -10.50
C TRP A 104 41.78 -25.97 -11.33
N ARG A 105 40.80 -25.22 -10.81
CA ARG A 105 39.62 -24.76 -11.55
C ARG A 105 39.76 -23.28 -11.85
N SER A 106 39.46 -22.89 -13.09
CA SER A 106 39.49 -21.48 -13.50
C SER A 106 38.09 -20.97 -13.76
N ILE A 107 37.75 -19.82 -13.18
CA ILE A 107 36.51 -19.08 -13.46
C ILE A 107 36.84 -17.63 -13.82
N LEU A 108 36.00 -17.00 -14.64
CA LEU A 108 36.17 -15.62 -15.09
C LEU A 108 35.07 -14.75 -14.46
N ILE A 109 35.47 -13.62 -13.87
CA ILE A 109 34.56 -12.55 -13.44
C ILE A 109 34.93 -11.30 -14.24
N SER A 110 33.98 -10.84 -15.06
CA SER A 110 34.14 -9.75 -16.03
C SER A 110 33.27 -8.54 -15.68
N GLY A 111 33.61 -7.36 -16.21
CA GLY A 111 32.81 -6.14 -16.09
C GLY A 111 32.98 -5.37 -14.77
N VAL A 112 33.89 -5.79 -13.89
CA VAL A 112 34.16 -5.14 -12.60
C VAL A 112 35.66 -5.02 -12.31
N PRO A 113 36.11 -3.99 -11.56
CA PRO A 113 37.51 -3.84 -11.17
C PRO A 113 38.06 -5.03 -10.39
N HIS A 114 39.37 -5.30 -10.55
CA HIS A 114 40.02 -6.41 -9.85
C HIS A 114 39.86 -6.32 -8.32
N ASP A 115 40.04 -5.13 -7.74
CA ASP A 115 39.93 -4.92 -6.30
C ASP A 115 38.50 -5.11 -5.77
N ALA A 116 37.48 -4.77 -6.57
CA ALA A 116 36.08 -5.07 -6.25
C ALA A 116 35.83 -6.59 -6.21
N VAL A 117 36.41 -7.34 -7.16
CA VAL A 117 36.35 -8.81 -7.15
C VAL A 117 37.08 -9.37 -5.93
N ARG A 118 38.26 -8.83 -5.60
CA ARG A 118 39.02 -9.24 -4.41
C ARG A 118 38.20 -9.01 -3.14
N ALA A 119 37.62 -7.82 -2.95
CA ALA A 119 36.79 -7.47 -1.80
C ALA A 119 35.53 -8.36 -1.71
N PHE A 120 34.88 -8.63 -2.85
CA PHE A 120 33.75 -9.55 -2.92
C PHE A 120 34.13 -10.96 -2.46
N ILE A 121 35.23 -11.52 -2.97
CA ILE A 121 35.67 -12.86 -2.60
C ILE A 121 36.14 -12.91 -1.14
N GLN A 122 36.81 -11.86 -0.65
CA GLN A 122 37.17 -11.73 0.77
C GLN A 122 35.95 -11.76 1.68
N PHE A 123 34.87 -11.07 1.28
CA PHE A 123 33.61 -11.09 2.02
C PHE A 123 33.02 -12.51 2.10
N LEU A 124 33.14 -13.34 1.06
CA LEU A 124 32.68 -14.73 1.10
C LEU A 124 33.41 -15.61 2.13
N TYR A 125 34.59 -15.21 2.60
CA TYR A 125 35.34 -15.97 3.61
C TYR A 125 34.94 -15.59 5.03
N SER A 126 34.75 -14.30 5.28
CA SER A 126 34.67 -13.75 6.64
C SER A 126 33.33 -13.07 6.96
N SER A 127 32.48 -12.83 5.95
CA SER A 127 31.31 -11.94 6.01
C SER A 127 31.65 -10.55 6.55
N CYS A 128 32.91 -10.12 6.39
CA CYS A 128 33.41 -8.82 6.81
C CYS A 128 33.91 -8.06 5.57
N TYR A 129 33.91 -6.74 5.67
CA TYR A 129 34.43 -5.82 4.65
C TYR A 129 35.20 -4.70 5.33
N GLU A 130 36.21 -4.17 4.65
CA GLU A 130 36.85 -2.93 5.06
C GLU A 130 35.97 -1.75 4.64
N LYS A 131 35.94 -0.70 5.46
CA LYS A 131 35.04 0.43 5.25
C LYS A 131 35.39 1.18 3.98
N GLU A 132 36.67 1.37 3.72
CA GLU A 132 37.22 2.08 2.57
C GLU A 132 36.90 1.32 1.28
N GLU A 133 37.07 -0.02 1.27
CA GLU A 133 36.74 -0.86 0.12
C GLU A 133 35.23 -0.88 -0.15
N MET A 134 34.40 -0.90 0.89
CA MET A 134 32.95 -0.81 0.75
C MET A 134 32.55 0.53 0.14
N GLU A 135 33.10 1.65 0.60
CA GLU A 135 32.77 2.98 0.07
C GLU A 135 33.24 3.16 -1.38
N GLU A 136 34.43 2.67 -1.73
CA GLU A 136 34.98 2.77 -3.09
C GLU A 136 34.26 1.85 -4.09
N PHE A 137 33.94 0.62 -3.70
CA PHE A 137 33.42 -0.41 -4.60
C PHE A 137 31.95 -0.78 -4.37
N ILE A 138 31.17 0.06 -3.68
CA ILE A 138 29.79 -0.25 -3.30
C ILE A 138 28.89 -0.68 -4.48
N LEU A 139 29.01 -0.01 -5.63
CA LEU A 139 28.20 -0.31 -6.81
C LEU A 139 28.61 -1.65 -7.45
N PRO A 140 29.92 -1.91 -7.72
CA PRO A 140 30.38 -3.25 -8.08
C PRO A 140 29.97 -4.35 -7.09
N LEU A 141 30.05 -4.10 -5.78
CA LEU A 141 29.69 -5.07 -4.74
C LEU A 141 28.18 -5.36 -4.72
N LEU A 142 27.33 -4.36 -4.96
CA LEU A 142 25.89 -4.55 -5.14
C LEU A 142 25.60 -5.45 -6.35
N VAL A 143 26.26 -5.20 -7.48
CA VAL A 143 26.10 -6.01 -8.70
C VAL A 143 26.59 -7.44 -8.47
N LEU A 144 27.79 -7.61 -7.92
CA LEU A 144 28.37 -8.94 -7.65
C LEU A 144 27.51 -9.73 -6.65
N SER A 145 27.05 -9.09 -5.58
CA SER A 145 26.19 -9.75 -4.60
C SER A 145 24.84 -10.17 -5.17
N HIS A 146 24.28 -9.41 -6.11
CA HIS A 146 23.08 -9.82 -6.83
C HIS A 146 23.36 -10.96 -7.82
N VAL A 147 24.31 -10.79 -8.74
CA VAL A 147 24.64 -11.75 -9.81
C VAL A 147 25.06 -13.10 -9.25
N TYR A 148 25.84 -13.11 -8.17
CA TYR A 148 26.31 -14.33 -7.53
C TYR A 148 25.43 -14.80 -6.36
N VAL A 149 24.26 -14.17 -6.16
CA VAL A 149 23.25 -14.56 -5.18
C VAL A 149 23.84 -14.67 -3.76
N VAL A 150 24.31 -13.53 -3.24
CA VAL A 150 24.87 -13.35 -1.90
C VAL A 150 24.03 -12.31 -1.14
N PRO A 151 22.87 -12.71 -0.58
CA PRO A 151 21.86 -11.77 -0.08
C PRO A 151 22.35 -10.87 1.05
N HIS A 152 23.23 -11.38 1.94
CA HIS A 152 23.74 -10.59 3.05
C HIS A 152 24.57 -9.40 2.57
N LEU A 153 25.48 -9.60 1.60
CA LEU A 153 26.26 -8.49 1.05
C LEU A 153 25.37 -7.51 0.30
N LYS A 154 24.39 -8.02 -0.46
CA LYS A 154 23.42 -7.19 -1.18
C LYS A 154 22.66 -6.27 -0.22
N SER A 155 22.17 -6.81 0.90
CA SER A 155 21.46 -6.04 1.93
C SER A 155 22.35 -4.97 2.58
N GLU A 156 23.62 -5.27 2.84
CA GLU A 156 24.57 -4.30 3.40
C GLU A 156 24.83 -3.16 2.40
N CYS A 157 25.05 -3.48 1.11
CA CYS A 157 25.22 -2.47 0.06
C CYS A 157 23.98 -1.59 -0.09
N GLU A 158 22.78 -2.17 -0.10
CA GLU A 158 21.52 -1.41 -0.17
C GLU A 158 21.36 -0.44 1.01
N GLN A 159 21.60 -0.93 2.24
CA GLN A 159 21.50 -0.11 3.44
C GLN A 159 22.53 1.03 3.44
N LYS A 160 23.77 0.74 3.05
CA LYS A 160 24.84 1.74 3.02
C LYS A 160 24.63 2.79 1.94
N LEU A 161 24.12 2.39 0.77
CA LEU A 161 23.66 3.31 -0.28
C LEU A 161 22.55 4.22 0.23
N GLU A 162 21.53 3.66 0.87
CA GLU A 162 20.39 4.42 1.41
C GLU A 162 20.79 5.46 2.46
N LEU A 163 21.70 5.12 3.37
CA LEU A 163 21.99 5.94 4.55
C LEU A 163 23.14 6.94 4.37
N ASP A 164 24.20 6.54 3.67
CA ASP A 164 25.49 7.24 3.77
C ASP A 164 26.05 7.73 2.43
N VAL A 165 25.68 7.10 1.30
CA VAL A 165 26.39 7.28 0.02
C VAL A 165 25.52 7.91 -1.08
N LEU A 166 24.19 7.91 -0.96
CA LEU A 166 23.31 8.47 -1.99
C LEU A 166 23.43 10.01 -2.07
N THR A 167 23.79 10.52 -3.24
CA THR A 167 23.96 11.95 -3.54
C THR A 167 23.27 12.32 -4.86
N ILE A 168 23.12 13.62 -5.14
CA ILE A 168 22.51 14.09 -6.41
C ILE A 168 23.35 13.63 -7.61
N ASP A 169 24.67 13.52 -7.44
CA ASP A 169 25.59 13.16 -8.52
C ASP A 169 25.46 11.69 -8.92
N ASN A 170 25.23 10.79 -7.95
CA ASN A 170 25.16 9.34 -8.20
C ASN A 170 23.73 8.76 -8.22
N VAL A 171 22.69 9.52 -7.82
CA VAL A 171 21.32 8.98 -7.66
C VAL A 171 20.76 8.34 -8.92
N VAL A 172 21.11 8.85 -10.11
CA VAL A 172 20.61 8.32 -11.39
C VAL A 172 21.25 6.96 -11.70
N ASP A 173 22.53 6.80 -11.40
CA ASP A 173 23.26 5.56 -11.61
C ASP A 173 22.82 4.50 -10.59
N VAL A 174 22.66 4.89 -9.33
CA VAL A 174 22.11 4.03 -8.28
C VAL A 174 20.67 3.62 -8.61
N PHE A 175 19.85 4.53 -9.15
CA PHE A 175 18.49 4.21 -9.59
C PHE A 175 18.50 3.13 -10.68
N GLN A 176 19.29 3.31 -11.74
CA GLN A 176 19.40 2.31 -12.81
C GLN A 176 19.88 0.96 -12.28
N LEU A 177 20.92 0.95 -11.44
CA LEU A 177 21.45 -0.28 -10.83
C LEU A 177 20.44 -0.96 -9.91
N SER A 178 19.67 -0.19 -9.13
CA SER A 178 18.66 -0.76 -8.23
C SER A 178 17.54 -1.47 -8.97
N LEU A 179 17.18 -1.02 -10.18
CA LEU A 179 16.24 -1.71 -11.06
C LEU A 179 16.85 -2.98 -11.64
N LEU A 180 18.11 -2.94 -12.07
CA LEU A 180 18.81 -4.09 -12.63
C LEU A 180 19.13 -5.18 -11.60
N CYS A 181 19.32 -4.78 -10.34
CA CYS A 181 19.68 -5.69 -9.25
C CYS A 181 18.46 -6.15 -8.44
N ASP A 182 17.22 -5.91 -8.88
CA ASP A 182 16.00 -6.22 -8.11
C ASP A 182 16.05 -5.70 -6.66
N ALA A 183 16.34 -4.41 -6.49
CA ALA A 183 16.39 -3.70 -5.20
C ALA A 183 15.26 -2.65 -5.11
N PRO A 184 14.00 -3.08 -4.88
CA PRO A 184 12.81 -2.22 -5.03
C PRO A 184 12.73 -1.09 -3.99
N ARG A 185 13.27 -1.30 -2.78
CA ARG A 185 13.32 -0.24 -1.76
C ARG A 185 14.28 0.87 -2.18
N LEU A 186 15.49 0.49 -2.60
CA LEU A 186 16.50 1.43 -3.05
C LEU A 186 16.02 2.20 -4.30
N SER A 187 15.35 1.53 -5.24
CA SER A 187 14.80 2.18 -6.44
C SER A 187 13.75 3.24 -6.11
N LEU A 188 12.85 2.95 -5.17
CA LEU A 188 11.85 3.90 -4.68
C LEU A 188 12.50 5.13 -4.02
N ILE A 189 13.53 4.92 -3.22
CA ILE A 189 14.24 6.00 -2.52
C ILE A 189 14.96 6.90 -3.52
N CYS A 190 15.69 6.32 -4.47
CA CYS A 190 16.35 7.07 -5.53
C CYS A 190 15.33 7.87 -6.35
N HIS A 191 14.22 7.24 -6.76
CA HIS A 191 13.16 7.90 -7.51
C HIS A 191 12.59 9.11 -6.74
N ARG A 192 12.28 8.96 -5.44
CA ARG A 192 11.80 10.08 -4.60
C ARG A 192 12.81 11.21 -4.51
N MET A 193 14.09 10.88 -4.34
CA MET A 193 15.17 11.88 -4.27
C MET A 193 15.31 12.63 -5.60
N MET A 194 15.19 11.93 -6.73
CA MET A 194 15.19 12.51 -8.06
C MET A 194 14.02 13.49 -8.24
N LEU A 195 12.79 13.10 -7.88
CA LEU A 195 11.63 13.99 -7.98
C LEU A 195 11.78 15.25 -7.13
N LYS A 196 12.31 15.11 -5.91
CA LYS A 196 12.49 16.24 -4.97
C LYS A 196 13.54 17.25 -5.46
N ASN A 197 14.59 16.79 -6.13
CA ASN A 197 15.72 17.60 -6.59
C ASN A 197 15.83 17.64 -8.12
N PHE A 198 14.69 17.50 -8.82
CA PHE A 198 14.69 17.20 -10.25
C PHE A 198 15.49 18.20 -11.11
N LYS A 199 15.45 19.49 -10.76
CA LYS A 199 16.23 20.52 -11.47
C LYS A 199 17.74 20.26 -11.44
N ALA A 200 18.28 19.88 -10.28
CA ALA A 200 19.70 19.56 -10.15
C ALA A 200 20.02 18.23 -10.84
N VAL A 201 19.10 17.27 -10.80
CA VAL A 201 19.26 15.98 -11.49
C VAL A 201 19.28 16.14 -13.00
N LEU A 202 18.46 17.02 -13.59
CA LEU A 202 18.48 17.30 -15.04
C LEU A 202 19.85 17.76 -15.56
N GLU A 203 20.62 18.44 -14.70
CA GLU A 203 21.95 18.98 -15.03
C GLU A 203 23.07 17.94 -14.86
N SER A 204 22.80 16.83 -14.16
CA SER A 204 23.80 15.81 -13.83
C SER A 204 24.23 14.98 -15.05
N GLU A 205 25.47 14.51 -15.04
CA GLU A 205 25.98 13.63 -16.09
C GLU A 205 25.24 12.29 -16.13
N GLY A 206 24.87 11.74 -14.96
CA GLY A 206 24.08 10.52 -14.86
C GLY A 206 22.73 10.62 -15.58
N TRP A 207 22.04 11.77 -15.49
CA TRP A 207 20.79 11.99 -16.22
C TRP A 207 21.01 12.05 -17.74
N LYS A 208 22.04 12.76 -18.20
CA LYS A 208 22.39 12.84 -19.63
C LYS A 208 22.74 11.45 -20.18
N ALA A 209 23.49 10.66 -19.43
CA ALA A 209 23.85 9.28 -19.80
C ALA A 209 22.62 8.34 -19.82
N MET A 210 21.75 8.41 -18.80
CA MET A 210 20.52 7.63 -18.75
C MET A 210 19.58 7.96 -19.90
N LYS A 211 19.48 9.23 -20.29
CA LYS A 211 18.67 9.66 -21.44
C LYS A 211 19.11 9.00 -22.75
N GLN A 212 20.42 8.91 -22.96
CA GLN A 212 20.97 8.30 -24.17
C GLN A 212 20.83 6.78 -24.17
N SER A 213 21.07 6.14 -23.02
CA SER A 213 21.06 4.68 -22.89
C SER A 213 19.66 4.09 -22.69
N HIS A 214 18.79 4.76 -21.92
CA HIS A 214 17.50 4.27 -21.47
C HIS A 214 16.38 5.32 -21.62
N PRO A 215 15.96 5.66 -22.86
CA PRO A 215 14.93 6.68 -23.11
C PRO A 215 13.54 6.33 -22.53
N VAL A 216 13.27 5.05 -22.26
CA VAL A 216 12.03 4.61 -21.58
C VAL A 216 12.02 5.05 -20.12
N LEU A 217 13.17 4.96 -19.42
CA LEU A 217 13.30 5.42 -18.03
C LEU A 217 13.17 6.94 -17.94
N GLU A 218 13.74 7.68 -18.90
CA GLU A 218 13.54 9.14 -19.00
C GLU A 218 12.05 9.49 -19.05
N LYS A 219 11.30 8.88 -19.98
CA LYS A 219 9.85 9.13 -20.10
C LYS A 219 9.10 8.80 -18.82
N GLY A 220 9.42 7.67 -18.18
CA GLY A 220 8.81 7.26 -16.92
C GLY A 220 9.04 8.29 -15.81
N VAL A 221 10.28 8.75 -15.63
CA VAL A 221 10.60 9.76 -14.61
C VAL A 221 9.94 11.10 -14.93
N LEU A 222 9.93 11.54 -16.20
CA LEU A 222 9.28 12.79 -16.60
C LEU A 222 7.77 12.76 -16.35
N LEU A 223 7.11 11.63 -16.58
CA LEU A 223 5.70 11.44 -16.22
C LEU A 223 5.48 11.58 -14.72
N SER A 224 6.30 10.91 -13.90
CA SER A 224 6.22 11.02 -12.43
C SER A 224 6.47 12.45 -11.92
N VAL A 225 7.36 13.21 -12.57
CA VAL A 225 7.57 14.64 -12.27
C VAL A 225 6.31 15.45 -12.58
N ALA A 226 5.73 15.26 -13.77
CA ALA A 226 4.52 15.98 -14.16
C ALA A 226 3.34 15.66 -13.23
N GLU A 227 3.20 14.41 -12.81
CA GLU A 227 2.19 13.98 -11.83
C GLU A 227 2.40 14.65 -10.46
N GLU A 228 3.63 14.69 -9.95
CA GLU A 228 3.93 15.31 -8.65
C GLU A 228 3.76 16.85 -8.70
N GLU A 229 4.12 17.50 -9.81
CA GLU A 229 3.90 18.93 -10.03
C GLU A 229 2.41 19.27 -10.11
N ASN A 230 1.62 18.46 -10.82
CA ASN A 230 0.16 18.60 -10.88
C ASN A 230 -0.45 18.41 -9.49
N ALA A 231 -0.05 17.37 -8.74
CA ALA A 231 -0.52 17.12 -7.39
C ALA A 231 -0.12 18.24 -6.41
N LYS A 232 1.07 18.83 -6.57
CA LYS A 232 1.51 19.99 -5.77
C LYS A 232 0.71 21.24 -6.10
N SER A 233 0.50 21.52 -7.38
CA SER A 233 -0.30 22.66 -7.85
C SER A 233 -1.74 22.56 -7.35
N GLU A 234 -2.31 21.35 -7.40
CA GLU A 234 -3.64 21.07 -6.88
C GLU A 234 -3.73 21.26 -5.35
N ARG A 235 -2.72 20.80 -4.60
CA ARG A 235 -2.63 21.04 -3.14
C ARG A 235 -2.61 22.54 -2.82
N ILE A 236 -1.79 23.32 -3.52
CA ILE A 236 -1.70 24.78 -3.34
C ILE A 236 -3.02 25.44 -3.71
N ARG A 237 -3.67 25.02 -4.79
CA ARG A 237 -4.98 25.51 -5.22
C ARG A 237 -6.03 25.28 -4.14
N LYS A 238 -6.16 24.05 -3.63
CA LYS A 238 -7.10 23.68 -2.56
C LYS A 238 -6.83 24.47 -1.27
N LEU A 239 -5.56 24.65 -0.88
CA LEU A 239 -5.19 25.44 0.30
C LEU A 239 -5.59 26.91 0.15
N ASN A 240 -5.32 27.51 -1.02
CA ASN A 240 -5.70 28.90 -1.31
C ASN A 240 -7.23 29.05 -1.33
N GLU A 241 -7.94 28.11 -1.94
CA GLU A 241 -9.40 28.09 -1.97
C GLU A 241 -9.99 28.00 -0.55
N ARG A 242 -9.47 27.11 0.30
CA ARG A 242 -9.87 27.00 1.72
C ARG A 242 -9.61 28.30 2.49
N LYS A 243 -8.46 28.94 2.26
CA LYS A 243 -8.12 30.24 2.87
C LYS A 243 -9.12 31.33 2.45
N THR A 244 -9.51 31.38 1.18
CA THR A 244 -10.53 32.31 0.68
C THR A 244 -11.89 32.08 1.34
N TYR A 245 -12.33 30.83 1.46
CA TYR A 245 -13.61 30.52 2.12
C TYR A 245 -13.61 30.84 3.61
N LEU A 246 -12.50 30.60 4.31
CA LEU A 246 -12.35 31.00 5.71
C LEU A 246 -12.44 32.52 5.87
N GLN A 247 -11.78 33.30 5.00
CA GLN A 247 -11.87 34.76 5.03
C GLN A 247 -13.29 35.27 4.77
N LEU A 248 -14.02 34.64 3.83
CA LEU A 248 -15.43 34.96 3.57
C LEU A 248 -16.28 34.66 4.81
N TYR A 249 -16.06 33.53 5.47
CA TYR A 249 -16.75 33.18 6.70
C TYR A 249 -16.48 34.20 7.82
N GLU A 250 -15.22 34.53 8.10
CA GLU A 250 -14.82 35.52 9.10
C GLU A 250 -15.42 36.91 8.80
N ALA A 251 -15.54 37.29 7.52
CA ALA A 251 -16.21 38.50 7.12
C ALA A 251 -17.73 38.47 7.39
N MET A 252 -18.39 37.31 7.27
CA MET A 252 -19.80 37.16 7.64
C MET A 252 -20.01 37.31 9.15
N GLU A 253 -19.16 36.71 9.97
CA GLU A 253 -19.22 36.86 11.42
C GLU A 253 -18.96 38.32 11.85
N ALA A 254 -17.97 38.97 11.23
CA ALA A 254 -17.67 40.37 11.46
C ALA A 254 -18.84 41.28 11.07
N LEU A 255 -19.52 40.98 9.96
CA LEU A 255 -20.71 41.71 9.51
C LEU A 255 -21.86 41.58 10.52
N VAL A 256 -22.13 40.37 11.01
CA VAL A 256 -23.14 40.13 12.07
C VAL A 256 -22.77 40.88 13.34
N HIS A 257 -21.51 40.82 13.76
CA HIS A 257 -21.00 41.54 14.92
C HIS A 257 -21.22 43.06 14.80
N ILE A 258 -20.86 43.67 13.66
CA ILE A 258 -21.10 45.10 13.39
C ILE A 258 -22.59 45.44 13.53
N CYS A 259 -23.48 44.66 12.90
CA CYS A 259 -24.91 44.96 12.87
C CYS A 259 -25.64 44.66 14.18
N ARG A 260 -25.17 43.69 14.96
CA ARG A 260 -25.79 43.29 16.24
C ARG A 260 -25.22 44.06 17.43
N ASP A 261 -23.90 44.13 17.49
CA ASP A 261 -23.18 44.59 18.67
C ASP A 261 -22.67 46.03 18.52
N GLY A 262 -22.50 46.49 17.28
CA GLY A 262 -21.80 47.72 16.97
C GLY A 262 -20.27 47.53 17.04
N CYS A 263 -19.54 48.21 16.17
CA CYS A 263 -18.08 48.16 16.15
C CYS A 263 -17.49 49.51 15.72
N LYS A 264 -16.61 50.07 16.55
CA LYS A 264 -15.96 51.38 16.38
C LYS A 264 -16.95 52.54 16.27
N THR A 265 -17.30 52.95 15.05
CA THR A 265 -18.15 54.11 14.75
C THR A 265 -19.34 53.73 13.85
N ILE A 266 -19.52 52.43 13.59
CA ILE A 266 -20.68 51.91 12.87
C ILE A 266 -21.37 50.83 13.70
N GLY A 267 -22.69 50.80 13.67
CA GLY A 267 -23.47 49.90 14.51
C GLY A 267 -24.94 50.28 14.49
N PRO A 268 -25.78 49.56 15.24
CA PRO A 268 -27.20 49.83 15.29
C PRO A 268 -27.49 51.11 16.10
N HIS A 269 -28.61 51.79 15.78
CA HIS A 269 -28.96 53.10 16.33
C HIS A 269 -29.23 53.11 17.84
N ASP A 270 -29.50 51.94 18.42
CA ASP A 270 -29.83 51.72 19.83
C ASP A 270 -28.58 51.52 20.72
N LYS A 271 -27.37 51.69 20.20
CA LYS A 271 -26.12 51.46 20.95
C LYS A 271 -25.14 52.62 20.89
N ASP A 272 -24.55 52.94 22.04
CA ASP A 272 -23.44 53.89 22.15
C ASP A 272 -22.12 53.28 21.67
N LEU A 273 -21.56 53.84 20.60
CA LEU A 273 -20.39 53.30 19.92
C LEU A 273 -19.08 53.91 20.46
N LYS A 274 -18.13 53.05 20.83
CA LYS A 274 -16.80 53.47 21.32
C LYS A 274 -15.77 53.43 20.18
N ALA A 275 -15.35 54.60 19.71
CA ALA A 275 -14.50 54.77 18.51
C ALA A 275 -13.10 54.11 18.60
N ASN A 276 -12.54 53.95 19.80
CA ASN A 276 -11.14 53.53 20.02
C ASN A 276 -10.95 52.12 20.60
N GLN A 277 -11.98 51.26 20.60
CA GLN A 277 -11.84 49.92 21.15
C GLN A 277 -11.26 48.93 20.11
N PRO A 278 -10.23 48.12 20.47
CA PRO A 278 -9.72 47.07 19.58
C PRO A 278 -10.79 45.99 19.33
N CYS A 279 -10.94 45.58 18.07
CA CYS A 279 -11.92 44.56 17.66
C CYS A 279 -11.21 43.25 17.32
N LYS A 280 -11.77 42.12 17.76
CA LYS A 280 -11.26 40.76 17.51
C LYS A 280 -11.34 40.37 16.02
N TYR A 281 -12.27 40.94 15.27
CA TYR A 281 -12.49 40.60 13.87
C TYR A 281 -11.64 41.48 12.96
N THR A 282 -10.67 40.87 12.30
CA THR A 282 -9.75 41.53 11.35
C THR A 282 -10.51 42.16 10.16
N ALA A 283 -11.61 41.54 9.72
CA ALA A 283 -12.46 42.02 8.64
C ALA A 283 -13.25 43.31 8.96
N CYS A 284 -13.43 43.67 10.24
CA CYS A 284 -14.27 44.81 10.64
C CYS A 284 -13.81 46.15 10.02
N LYS A 285 -12.49 46.40 9.92
CA LYS A 285 -11.97 47.65 9.32
C LYS A 285 -12.34 47.78 7.84
N GLY A 286 -12.28 46.67 7.09
CA GLY A 286 -12.63 46.66 5.66
C GLY A 286 -14.14 46.79 5.45
N LEU A 287 -14.93 46.07 6.25
CA LEU A 287 -16.39 46.15 6.21
C LEU A 287 -16.89 47.54 6.61
N GLU A 288 -16.23 48.20 7.55
CA GLU A 288 -16.56 49.55 7.99
C GLU A 288 -16.51 50.57 6.83
N LEU A 289 -15.49 50.49 5.99
CA LEU A 289 -15.38 51.33 4.80
C LEU A 289 -16.47 51.03 3.77
N LEU A 290 -16.79 49.75 3.55
CA LEU A 290 -17.85 49.33 2.64
C LEU A 290 -19.23 49.80 3.11
N VAL A 291 -19.53 49.70 4.40
CA VAL A 291 -20.80 50.13 4.99
C VAL A 291 -20.96 51.65 4.86
N ARG A 292 -19.93 52.44 5.19
CA ARG A 292 -19.98 53.91 5.03
C ARG A 292 -20.16 54.31 3.56
N HIS A 293 -19.42 53.69 2.65
CA HIS A 293 -19.59 53.93 1.22
C HIS A 293 -21.01 53.58 0.77
N PHE A 294 -21.53 52.41 1.17
CA PHE A 294 -22.88 51.97 0.81
C PHE A 294 -23.96 52.93 1.31
N ALA A 295 -23.79 53.51 2.51
CA ALA A 295 -24.68 54.52 3.06
C ALA A 295 -24.59 55.87 2.34
N GLY A 296 -23.40 56.29 1.86
CA GLY A 296 -23.20 57.59 1.20
C GLY A 296 -23.37 57.59 -0.32
N CYS A 297 -23.31 56.43 -0.97
CA CYS A 297 -23.29 56.31 -2.43
C CYS A 297 -24.71 56.44 -3.04
N LYS A 298 -24.86 57.14 -4.17
CA LYS A 298 -26.15 57.33 -4.87
C LYS A 298 -26.60 56.08 -5.66
N PRO A 299 -25.76 55.40 -6.45
CA PRO A 299 -26.14 54.16 -7.17
C PRO A 299 -26.05 52.90 -6.30
N ARG A 300 -26.94 52.73 -5.30
CA ARG A 300 -26.90 51.62 -4.32
C ARG A 300 -27.43 50.26 -4.82
N VAL A 301 -27.86 50.15 -6.07
CA VAL A 301 -28.60 48.99 -6.62
C VAL A 301 -27.68 48.01 -7.37
N PRO A 302 -28.13 46.76 -7.64
CA PRO A 302 -27.42 45.83 -8.52
C PRO A 302 -27.12 46.49 -9.87
N GLY A 303 -25.84 46.59 -10.24
CA GLY A 303 -25.40 47.36 -11.41
C GLY A 303 -24.61 48.64 -11.07
N GLY A 304 -24.62 49.10 -9.82
CA GLY A 304 -23.88 50.28 -9.34
C GLY A 304 -22.35 50.14 -9.28
N CYS A 305 -21.69 50.97 -8.48
CA CYS A 305 -20.23 50.97 -8.36
C CYS A 305 -19.68 49.66 -7.77
N VAL A 306 -18.38 49.41 -7.93
CA VAL A 306 -17.71 48.17 -7.49
C VAL A 306 -17.84 47.91 -5.98
N HIS A 307 -17.81 48.95 -5.15
CA HIS A 307 -17.95 48.83 -3.69
C HIS A 307 -19.38 48.47 -3.27
N CYS A 308 -20.40 49.12 -3.86
CA CYS A 308 -21.80 48.78 -3.61
C CYS A 308 -22.15 47.37 -4.11
N LYS A 309 -21.59 46.93 -5.24
CA LYS A 309 -21.73 45.55 -5.74
C LYS A 309 -21.18 44.53 -4.75
N ARG A 310 -19.99 44.77 -4.19
CA ARG A 310 -19.39 43.90 -3.16
C ARG A 310 -20.24 43.86 -1.89
N MET A 311 -20.73 45.00 -1.41
CA MET A 311 -21.60 45.05 -0.23
C MET A 311 -22.91 44.28 -0.47
N TRP A 312 -23.52 44.44 -1.65
CA TRP A 312 -24.70 43.66 -2.06
C TRP A 312 -24.44 42.15 -2.00
N GLN A 313 -23.32 41.69 -2.55
CA GLN A 313 -22.94 40.27 -2.53
C GLN A 313 -22.72 39.73 -1.12
N LEU A 314 -22.16 40.53 -0.20
CA LEU A 314 -21.96 40.13 1.19
C LEU A 314 -23.29 40.02 1.95
N LEU A 315 -24.21 40.96 1.75
CA LEU A 315 -25.56 40.89 2.33
C LEU A 315 -26.36 39.72 1.76
N GLU A 316 -26.22 39.48 0.45
CA GLU A 316 -26.82 38.34 -0.24
C GLU A 316 -26.28 37.00 0.28
N LEU A 317 -24.97 36.89 0.48
CA LEU A 317 -24.31 35.72 1.07
C LEU A 317 -24.75 35.50 2.51
N HIS A 318 -24.77 36.54 3.33
CA HIS A 318 -25.23 36.47 4.71
C HIS A 318 -26.66 35.93 4.80
N SER A 319 -27.58 36.44 3.95
CA SER A 319 -28.97 35.98 3.96
C SER A 319 -29.15 34.48 3.72
N ARG A 320 -28.21 33.84 3.00
CA ARG A 320 -28.18 32.40 2.73
C ARG A 320 -27.56 31.59 3.86
N LEU A 321 -26.66 32.19 4.63
CA LEU A 321 -26.03 31.59 5.81
C LEU A 321 -26.86 31.78 7.09
N CYS A 322 -27.70 32.82 7.14
CA CYS A 322 -28.49 33.17 8.30
C CYS A 322 -29.62 32.15 8.53
N ALA A 323 -29.67 31.53 9.71
CA ALA A 323 -30.76 30.64 10.12
C ALA A 323 -32.07 31.42 10.34
N ASP A 324 -32.02 32.49 11.15
CA ASP A 324 -33.20 33.21 11.64
C ASP A 324 -33.32 34.63 11.08
N PRO A 325 -34.01 34.83 9.95
CA PRO A 325 -34.08 36.12 9.27
C PRO A 325 -34.94 37.15 10.01
N ASP A 326 -35.92 36.72 10.81
CA ASP A 326 -36.88 37.60 11.48
C ASP A 326 -36.26 38.31 12.69
N TYR A 327 -35.24 37.72 13.30
CA TYR A 327 -34.47 38.29 14.40
C TYR A 327 -33.09 38.82 13.97
N CYS A 328 -32.75 38.68 12.68
CA CYS A 328 -31.46 39.10 12.17
C CYS A 328 -31.36 40.62 12.05
N ARG A 329 -30.34 41.21 12.69
CA ARG A 329 -30.05 42.66 12.63
C ARG A 329 -29.28 43.08 11.37
N VAL A 330 -28.87 42.16 10.49
CA VAL A 330 -28.15 42.50 9.26
C VAL A 330 -29.11 43.10 8.22
N PRO A 331 -28.82 44.30 7.66
CA PRO A 331 -29.70 44.97 6.71
C PRO A 331 -30.05 44.11 5.50
N LEU A 332 -31.29 44.24 5.02
CA LEU A 332 -31.79 43.55 3.81
C LEU A 332 -31.82 42.01 3.90
N CYS A 333 -31.41 41.39 5.00
CA CYS A 333 -31.37 39.93 5.14
C CYS A 333 -32.70 39.26 4.77
N ARG A 334 -33.81 39.73 5.34
CA ARG A 334 -35.18 39.25 5.04
C ARG A 334 -35.56 39.47 3.57
N ASN A 335 -35.24 40.63 3.01
CA ASN A 335 -35.55 40.96 1.61
C ASN A 335 -34.83 40.03 0.63
N PHE A 336 -33.56 39.74 0.88
CA PHE A 336 -32.80 38.77 0.10
C PHE A 336 -33.36 37.36 0.27
N LYS A 337 -33.71 36.96 1.50
CA LYS A 337 -34.23 35.62 1.77
C LYS A 337 -35.55 35.35 1.05
N GLN A 338 -36.42 36.36 0.96
CA GLN A 338 -37.64 36.30 0.13
C GLN A 338 -37.34 36.29 -1.38
N ARG A 339 -36.29 36.99 -1.82
CA ARG A 339 -35.89 37.04 -3.24
C ARG A 339 -35.27 35.74 -3.73
N ILE A 340 -34.60 34.97 -2.87
CA ILE A 340 -34.01 33.66 -3.19
C ILE A 340 -35.09 32.70 -3.73
N LEU A 341 -36.30 32.74 -3.17
CA LEU A 341 -37.44 31.89 -3.60
C LEU A 341 -37.88 32.15 -5.05
N LYS A 342 -37.43 33.25 -5.68
CA LYS A 342 -37.82 33.67 -7.03
C LYS A 342 -36.63 33.69 -8.02
N GLN A 343 -35.46 33.19 -7.64
CA GLN A 343 -34.25 33.21 -8.48
C GLN A 343 -34.18 32.04 -9.49
N SER A 344 -33.30 32.18 -10.48
CA SER A 344 -33.05 31.14 -11.48
C SER A 344 -32.37 29.92 -10.85
N LYS A 345 -32.70 28.70 -11.32
CA LYS A 345 -32.10 27.45 -10.82
C LYS A 345 -30.57 27.46 -10.90
N LYS A 346 -29.99 28.06 -11.95
CA LYS A 346 -28.53 28.10 -12.18
C LYS A 346 -27.80 29.00 -11.17
N ASP A 347 -28.37 30.15 -10.84
CA ASP A 347 -27.78 31.05 -9.84
C ASP A 347 -27.94 30.49 -8.43
N GLU A 348 -29.07 29.83 -8.16
CA GLU A 348 -29.30 29.11 -6.91
C GLU A 348 -28.25 28.01 -6.67
N THR A 349 -27.93 27.19 -7.69
CA THR A 349 -26.89 26.15 -7.57
C THR A 349 -25.52 26.75 -7.25
N ARG A 350 -25.13 27.84 -7.93
CA ARG A 350 -23.84 28.52 -7.69
C ARG A 350 -23.70 28.99 -6.25
N TRP A 351 -24.75 29.62 -5.72
CA TRP A 351 -24.78 30.10 -4.35
C TRP A 351 -24.82 28.97 -3.32
N LYS A 352 -25.54 27.87 -3.60
CA LYS A 352 -25.56 26.67 -2.74
C LYS A 352 -24.15 26.08 -2.59
N ILE A 353 -23.44 25.91 -3.70
CA ILE A 353 -22.05 25.40 -3.69
C ILE A 353 -21.15 26.34 -2.87
N LEU A 354 -21.27 27.66 -3.04
CA LEU A 354 -20.46 28.62 -2.29
C LEU A 354 -20.73 28.56 -0.78
N VAL A 355 -22.01 28.53 -0.38
CA VAL A 355 -22.44 28.44 1.02
C VAL A 355 -21.95 27.13 1.66
N GLU A 356 -22.10 26.02 0.94
CA GLU A 356 -21.64 24.71 1.38
C GLU A 356 -20.11 24.70 1.61
N LYS A 357 -19.32 25.21 0.66
CA LYS A 357 -17.86 25.29 0.79
C LYS A 357 -17.42 26.18 1.96
N ILE A 358 -18.11 27.30 2.19
CA ILE A 358 -17.88 28.20 3.32
C ILE A 358 -18.15 27.49 4.66
N LEU A 359 -19.29 26.82 4.81
CA LEU A 359 -19.68 26.13 6.04
C LEU A 359 -18.78 24.92 6.34
N ARG A 360 -18.45 24.13 5.30
CA ARG A 360 -17.51 23.00 5.40
C ARG A 360 -16.12 23.42 5.89
N THR A 361 -15.69 24.65 5.60
CA THR A 361 -14.37 25.16 6.00
C THR A 361 -14.23 25.40 7.52
N LYS A 362 -15.34 25.61 8.25
CA LYS A 362 -15.37 25.90 9.70
C LYS A 362 -15.83 24.74 10.57
N GLY A 363 -16.13 23.57 9.99
CA GLY A 363 -16.65 22.41 10.74
C GLY A 363 -18.07 22.59 11.29
N VAL A 364 -18.86 23.53 10.76
CA VAL A 364 -20.26 23.72 11.18
C VAL A 364 -21.14 22.83 10.30
N GLY A 365 -21.63 21.74 10.86
CA GLY A 365 -22.54 20.82 10.19
C GLY A 365 -23.89 21.45 9.92
N PHE A 366 -24.35 21.41 8.67
CA PHE A 366 -25.77 21.38 8.36
C PHE A 366 -26.05 20.26 7.37
N THR A 367 -27.23 19.68 7.52
CA THR A 367 -27.75 18.51 6.84
C THR A 367 -27.83 18.67 5.32
N GLN A 368 -27.55 17.56 4.64
CA GLN A 368 -27.30 17.43 3.22
C GLN A 368 -28.43 17.98 2.33
N THR A 369 -28.06 18.70 1.27
CA THR A 369 -28.68 18.52 -0.05
C THR A 369 -27.58 18.39 -1.09
N ASN A 370 -27.68 17.33 -1.89
CA ASN A 370 -26.66 16.78 -2.76
C ASN A 370 -26.09 17.79 -3.79
N THR A 371 -24.79 18.09 -3.69
CA THR A 371 -23.95 18.42 -4.84
C THR A 371 -22.59 17.73 -4.73
N THR A 372 -22.32 16.85 -5.69
CA THR A 372 -21.11 16.04 -5.82
C THR A 372 -19.85 16.89 -5.98
N PRO A 373 -18.72 16.54 -5.33
CA PRO A 373 -17.43 17.14 -5.63
C PRO A 373 -16.94 16.68 -7.00
N HIS A 374 -16.63 17.62 -7.89
CA HIS A 374 -15.94 17.35 -9.14
C HIS A 374 -14.50 16.89 -8.86
N CYS A 375 -14.27 15.58 -8.91
CA CYS A 375 -12.96 14.99 -9.15
C CYS A 375 -12.85 14.77 -10.66
N SER A 376 -12.22 15.72 -11.38
CA SER A 376 -11.96 15.57 -12.81
C SER A 376 -10.72 14.70 -13.00
N VAL A 377 -10.92 13.40 -13.18
CA VAL A 377 -9.91 12.50 -13.79
C VAL A 377 -10.21 12.41 -15.28
N PRO A 378 -9.23 12.58 -16.18
CA PRO A 378 -9.44 12.38 -17.61
C PRO A 378 -9.79 10.90 -17.87
N MET A 379 -10.98 10.65 -18.42
CA MET A 379 -11.40 9.33 -18.92
C MET A 379 -10.70 8.98 -20.25
N SER A 380 -9.37 9.01 -20.30
CA SER A 380 -8.64 8.62 -21.50
C SER A 380 -7.52 7.64 -21.16
N GLN A 381 -7.76 6.37 -21.51
CA GLN A 381 -6.79 5.26 -21.62
C GLN A 381 -6.29 4.62 -20.30
N VAL A 382 -7.19 4.31 -19.37
CA VAL A 382 -6.87 3.38 -18.27
C VAL A 382 -7.31 1.98 -18.69
N GLU A 383 -6.37 1.07 -18.90
CA GLU A 383 -6.64 -0.38 -18.94
C GLU A 383 -7.48 -0.75 -17.71
N ASN A 384 -8.58 -1.45 -17.91
CA ASN A 384 -9.52 -1.79 -16.85
C ASN A 384 -8.83 -2.59 -15.73
N THR A 385 -8.74 -2.03 -14.53
CA THR A 385 -8.06 -2.60 -13.35
C THR A 385 -8.47 -4.04 -13.06
N MET A 386 -9.75 -4.38 -13.29
CA MET A 386 -10.23 -5.74 -13.07
C MET A 386 -9.87 -6.71 -14.21
N ASP A 387 -9.66 -6.22 -15.43
CA ASP A 387 -9.14 -7.03 -16.52
C ASP A 387 -7.68 -7.40 -16.28
N ASN A 388 -6.90 -6.51 -15.64
CA ASN A 388 -5.55 -6.82 -15.19
C ASN A 388 -5.51 -7.93 -14.14
N VAL A 389 -6.44 -7.95 -13.17
CA VAL A 389 -6.57 -9.03 -12.19
C VAL A 389 -6.85 -10.36 -12.89
N ARG A 390 -7.83 -10.41 -13.80
CA ARG A 390 -8.18 -11.63 -14.55
C ARG A 390 -7.04 -12.10 -15.46
N ALA A 391 -6.48 -11.20 -16.26
CA ALA A 391 -5.47 -11.52 -17.26
C ALA A 391 -4.15 -11.98 -16.61
N SER A 392 -3.72 -11.30 -15.54
CA SER A 392 -2.53 -11.73 -14.80
C SER A 392 -2.77 -13.04 -14.05
N SER A 393 -3.95 -13.25 -13.45
CA SER A 393 -4.29 -14.52 -12.78
C SER A 393 -4.33 -15.71 -13.75
N ALA A 394 -4.96 -15.52 -14.92
CA ALA A 394 -4.97 -16.53 -15.98
C ALA A 394 -3.55 -16.83 -16.48
N TRP A 395 -2.71 -15.81 -16.61
CA TRP A 395 -1.33 -15.99 -17.04
C TRP A 395 -0.52 -16.83 -16.04
N VAL A 396 -0.66 -16.59 -14.73
CA VAL A 396 -0.04 -17.41 -13.68
C VAL A 396 -0.55 -18.85 -13.77
N ALA A 397 -1.86 -19.06 -13.87
CA ALA A 397 -2.45 -20.40 -13.91
C ALA A 397 -1.97 -21.27 -15.10
N THR A 398 -1.55 -20.66 -16.21
CA THR A 398 -0.97 -21.40 -17.35
C THR A 398 0.51 -21.77 -17.18
N ARG A 399 1.18 -21.25 -16.14
CA ARG A 399 2.63 -21.34 -15.90
C ARG A 399 2.98 -21.82 -14.48
N SER A 400 1.97 -22.17 -13.71
CA SER A 400 2.09 -22.59 -12.33
C SER A 400 2.80 -23.94 -12.22
N SER A 401 3.66 -24.08 -11.21
CA SER A 401 4.42 -25.29 -10.91
C SER A 401 3.99 -25.96 -9.60
N HIS A 402 3.36 -25.21 -8.71
CA HIS A 402 2.97 -25.62 -7.37
C HIS A 402 1.45 -25.80 -7.21
N VAL A 403 0.65 -25.07 -7.99
CA VAL A 403 -0.82 -25.15 -7.95
C VAL A 403 -1.37 -25.41 -9.35
N LEU A 404 -2.08 -26.54 -9.53
CA LEU A 404 -2.72 -26.91 -10.78
C LEU A 404 -4.24 -26.82 -10.65
N ILE A 405 -4.89 -26.33 -11.71
CA ILE A 405 -6.36 -26.26 -11.77
C ILE A 405 -6.89 -27.49 -12.51
N ASP A 406 -7.74 -28.27 -11.85
CA ASP A 406 -8.39 -29.43 -12.43
C ASP A 406 -9.72 -29.03 -13.08
N SER A 407 -9.78 -29.07 -14.41
CA SER A 407 -10.97 -28.66 -15.17
C SER A 407 -12.11 -29.68 -15.06
N GLU A 408 -11.83 -30.97 -14.91
CA GLU A 408 -12.86 -31.99 -14.71
C GLU A 408 -13.50 -31.86 -13.32
N ALA A 409 -12.69 -31.53 -12.31
CA ALA A 409 -13.19 -31.23 -10.97
C ALA A 409 -14.09 -29.99 -10.96
N ILE A 410 -13.74 -28.93 -11.72
CA ILE A 410 -14.61 -27.77 -11.92
C ILE A 410 -15.98 -28.19 -12.47
N GLU A 411 -16.01 -29.00 -13.54
CA GLU A 411 -17.27 -29.50 -14.09
C GLU A 411 -18.08 -30.30 -13.08
N LYS A 412 -17.41 -31.15 -12.28
CA LYS A 412 -18.06 -31.96 -11.25
C LYS A 412 -18.69 -31.08 -10.17
N VAL A 413 -17.96 -30.08 -9.67
CA VAL A 413 -18.47 -29.13 -8.66
C VAL A 413 -19.64 -28.33 -9.22
N VAL A 414 -19.51 -27.77 -10.42
CA VAL A 414 -20.59 -27.02 -11.09
C VAL A 414 -21.80 -27.92 -11.39
N LYS A 415 -21.61 -29.23 -11.58
CA LYS A 415 -22.71 -30.19 -11.71
C LYS A 415 -23.52 -30.35 -10.42
N THR A 416 -22.87 -30.23 -9.26
CA THR A 416 -23.51 -30.36 -7.94
C THR A 416 -24.13 -29.07 -7.40
N ILE A 417 -23.83 -27.90 -7.99
CA ILE A 417 -24.43 -26.63 -7.59
C ILE A 417 -25.77 -26.47 -8.32
N ASP A 418 -26.87 -26.71 -7.61
CA ASP A 418 -28.23 -26.45 -8.12
C ASP A 418 -28.60 -24.96 -7.99
N THR A 419 -28.30 -24.36 -6.84
CA THR A 419 -28.44 -22.93 -6.56
C THR A 419 -27.33 -22.47 -5.64
N ILE A 420 -26.69 -21.34 -5.94
CA ILE A 420 -25.71 -20.72 -5.05
C ILE A 420 -26.49 -20.15 -3.85
N PRO A 421 -26.19 -20.58 -2.61
CA PRO A 421 -26.84 -20.02 -1.43
C PRO A 421 -26.63 -18.52 -1.37
N LYS A 422 -27.72 -17.76 -1.14
CA LYS A 422 -27.59 -16.34 -0.83
C LYS A 422 -26.98 -16.22 0.56
N VAL A 423 -25.77 -15.68 0.64
CA VAL A 423 -25.16 -15.25 1.89
C VAL A 423 -25.59 -13.80 2.11
N GLU A 424 -26.40 -13.57 3.15
CA GLU A 424 -26.78 -12.21 3.53
C GLU A 424 -25.64 -11.56 4.31
N TRP A 425 -25.40 -10.28 4.02
CA TRP A 425 -24.46 -9.47 4.79
C TRP A 425 -24.98 -9.34 6.22
N ASP A 426 -24.18 -9.74 7.22
CA ASP A 426 -24.60 -9.70 8.63
C ASP A 426 -24.59 -8.27 9.18
N PHE A 427 -25.71 -7.59 8.98
CA PHE A 427 -25.98 -6.25 9.50
C PHE A 427 -26.27 -6.21 11.00
N GLU A 428 -26.77 -7.31 11.57
CA GLU A 428 -27.36 -7.33 12.90
C GLU A 428 -26.38 -7.83 13.96
N GLY A 429 -25.38 -8.64 13.58
CA GLY A 429 -24.33 -9.14 14.46
C GLY A 429 -23.17 -8.16 14.62
N ILE A 430 -22.13 -8.33 13.80
CA ILE A 430 -20.78 -7.80 14.10
C ILE A 430 -20.44 -6.47 13.43
N HIS A 431 -21.16 -6.07 12.37
CA HIS A 431 -20.84 -4.86 11.60
C HIS A 431 -21.55 -3.61 12.10
N TYR A 432 -20.90 -2.44 11.98
CA TYR A 432 -21.52 -1.14 12.18
C TYR A 432 -22.34 -0.74 10.96
N CYS A 433 -23.58 -0.28 11.16
CA CYS A 433 -24.40 0.27 10.10
C CYS A 433 -25.28 1.42 10.60
N ASP A 434 -25.23 2.55 9.91
CA ASP A 434 -26.10 3.72 10.04
C ASP A 434 -26.79 4.09 8.72
N ASN A 435 -26.64 3.25 7.68
CA ASN A 435 -27.07 3.53 6.30
C ASN A 435 -26.57 4.88 5.74
N GLY A 436 -25.48 5.41 6.31
CA GLY A 436 -24.97 6.74 6.03
C GLY A 436 -23.46 6.77 5.78
N PRO A 437 -22.87 7.97 5.72
CA PRO A 437 -21.44 8.16 5.47
C PRO A 437 -20.53 7.49 6.50
N LEU A 438 -20.98 7.30 7.74
CA LEU A 438 -20.17 6.68 8.79
C LEU A 438 -20.06 5.17 8.59
N SER A 439 -21.07 4.51 8.00
CA SER A 439 -20.94 3.12 7.54
C SER A 439 -19.87 2.99 6.46
N VAL A 440 -19.81 3.91 5.50
CA VAL A 440 -18.77 3.91 4.45
C VAL A 440 -17.38 4.10 5.08
N GLN A 441 -17.28 4.99 6.05
CA GLN A 441 -16.05 5.25 6.80
C GLN A 441 -15.60 4.02 7.62
N TYR A 442 -16.55 3.35 8.28
CA TYR A 442 -16.34 2.10 9.00
C TYR A 442 -15.79 1.01 8.08
N LEU A 443 -16.44 0.76 6.94
CA LEU A 443 -16.03 -0.29 6.00
C LEU A 443 -14.60 -0.05 5.48
N LEU A 444 -14.27 1.20 5.12
CA LEU A 444 -12.90 1.50 4.66
C LEU A 444 -11.85 1.20 5.75
N VAL A 445 -12.14 1.51 7.01
CA VAL A 445 -11.23 1.24 8.14
C VAL A 445 -11.17 -0.26 8.45
N LEU A 446 -12.30 -0.95 8.42
CA LEU A 446 -12.40 -2.40 8.57
C LEU A 446 -11.53 -3.11 7.53
N ASP A 447 -11.69 -2.75 6.26
CA ASP A 447 -10.95 -3.37 5.15
C ASP A 447 -9.48 -2.98 5.12
N ALA A 448 -9.14 -1.80 5.63
CA ALA A 448 -7.76 -1.41 5.86
C ALA A 448 -7.07 -2.28 6.93
N LEU A 449 -7.84 -2.96 7.79
CA LEU A 449 -7.35 -3.84 8.85
C LEU A 449 -7.67 -5.33 8.60
N ASN A 450 -8.47 -5.66 7.59
CA ASN A 450 -8.91 -7.03 7.30
C ASN A 450 -7.83 -7.86 6.59
N PHE A 451 -6.79 -8.23 7.33
CA PHE A 451 -5.71 -9.11 6.92
C PHE A 451 -5.13 -9.87 8.11
N CYS A 452 -4.56 -11.05 7.86
CA CYS A 452 -3.72 -11.85 8.75
C CYS A 452 -4.12 -11.87 10.23
N PHE A 453 -5.02 -12.79 10.59
CA PHE A 453 -5.45 -13.01 11.99
C PHE A 453 -4.55 -14.01 12.74
N TRP A 454 -3.77 -14.84 12.05
CA TRP A 454 -2.71 -15.66 12.65
C TRP A 454 -1.48 -14.78 12.98
N PRO A 455 -0.57 -15.15 13.92
CA PRO A 455 -0.50 -16.40 14.66
C PRO A 455 -1.37 -16.47 15.92
N ASP A 456 -2.15 -15.43 16.20
CA ASP A 456 -3.07 -15.43 17.32
C ASP A 456 -4.25 -16.37 17.01
N LYS A 457 -4.41 -17.43 17.82
CA LYS A 457 -5.44 -18.46 17.58
C LYS A 457 -6.83 -18.02 18.04
N ASP A 458 -6.88 -17.03 18.93
CA ASP A 458 -8.16 -16.57 19.47
C ASP A 458 -8.69 -15.39 18.65
N LEU A 459 -7.82 -14.66 17.94
CA LEU A 459 -8.20 -13.52 17.11
C LEU A 459 -8.80 -14.00 15.78
N ASN A 460 -9.97 -13.50 15.45
CA ASN A 460 -10.62 -13.72 14.17
C ASN A 460 -11.22 -12.42 13.60
N TYR A 461 -11.87 -12.53 12.43
CA TYR A 461 -12.51 -11.41 11.75
C TYR A 461 -13.62 -10.76 12.59
N ASP A 462 -14.43 -11.55 13.29
CA ASP A 462 -15.57 -11.07 14.08
C ASP A 462 -15.11 -10.19 15.24
N ASP A 463 -13.98 -10.51 15.86
CA ASP A 463 -13.37 -9.69 16.92
C ASP A 463 -12.97 -8.30 16.39
N LEU A 464 -12.37 -8.24 15.19
CA LEU A 464 -12.01 -6.98 14.53
C LEU A 464 -13.27 -6.18 14.18
N ALA A 465 -14.23 -6.79 13.51
CA ALA A 465 -15.45 -6.13 13.06
C ALA A 465 -16.28 -5.59 14.25
N SER A 466 -16.47 -6.42 15.28
CA SER A 466 -17.22 -6.08 16.49
C SER A 466 -16.52 -5.01 17.32
N GLY A 467 -15.20 -5.11 17.49
CA GLY A 467 -14.43 -4.11 18.22
C GLY A 467 -14.51 -2.73 17.57
N LEU A 468 -14.34 -2.65 16.24
CA LEU A 468 -14.49 -1.40 15.50
C LEU A 468 -15.92 -0.86 15.56
N LYS A 469 -16.94 -1.74 15.52
CA LYS A 469 -18.35 -1.36 15.68
C LYS A 469 -18.60 -0.72 17.04
N GLU A 470 -18.18 -1.38 18.11
CA GLU A 470 -18.35 -0.86 19.47
C GLU A 470 -17.60 0.47 19.68
N ALA A 471 -16.40 0.60 19.11
CA ALA A 471 -15.66 1.86 19.14
C ALA A 471 -16.47 3.02 18.53
N LEU A 472 -17.08 2.83 17.36
CA LEU A 472 -17.95 3.84 16.73
C LEU A 472 -19.30 4.05 17.43
N GLN A 473 -19.81 3.04 18.13
CA GLN A 473 -21.01 3.20 18.94
C GLN A 473 -20.73 4.07 20.17
N ASN A 474 -19.58 3.88 20.81
CA ASN A 474 -19.13 4.67 21.96
C ASN A 474 -18.70 6.08 21.56
N ASP A 475 -18.05 6.23 20.40
CA ASP A 475 -17.54 7.50 19.90
C ASP A 475 -17.66 7.57 18.37
N LYS A 476 -18.65 8.35 17.90
CA LYS A 476 -18.91 8.54 16.46
C LYS A 476 -17.75 9.17 15.71
N SER A 477 -16.83 9.83 16.41
CA SER A 477 -15.63 10.45 15.82
C SER A 477 -14.40 9.54 15.86
N ALA A 478 -14.52 8.30 16.36
CA ALA A 478 -13.37 7.39 16.50
C ALA A 478 -12.57 7.23 15.19
N PHE A 479 -13.24 7.24 14.04
CA PHE A 479 -12.60 7.08 12.73
C PHE A 479 -12.51 8.37 11.92
N ASP A 480 -12.54 9.53 12.57
CA ASP A 480 -12.22 10.79 11.93
C ASP A 480 -10.76 10.77 11.44
N ALA A 481 -10.53 11.36 10.27
CA ALA A 481 -9.25 11.28 9.57
C ALA A 481 -8.06 11.78 10.41
N ASP A 482 -8.22 12.82 11.23
CA ASP A 482 -7.14 13.34 12.08
C ASP A 482 -6.85 12.45 13.31
N ARG A 483 -7.80 11.60 13.71
CA ARG A 483 -7.64 10.62 14.80
C ARG A 483 -7.03 9.34 14.30
N LEU A 484 -7.44 8.87 13.13
CA LEU A 484 -6.83 7.72 12.45
C LEU A 484 -5.31 7.87 12.34
N GLN A 485 -4.83 9.08 12.06
CA GLN A 485 -3.42 9.45 11.98
C GLN A 485 -2.63 9.38 13.29
N LYS A 486 -3.31 9.30 14.44
CA LYS A 486 -2.69 9.40 15.77
C LYS A 486 -2.76 8.10 16.55
N TYR A 487 -3.54 7.12 16.08
CA TYR A 487 -3.67 5.85 16.78
C TYR A 487 -2.31 5.16 16.92
N THR A 488 -2.10 4.53 18.07
CA THR A 488 -0.94 3.70 18.37
C THR A 488 -1.40 2.25 18.53
N GLY A 489 -0.46 1.29 18.50
CA GLY A 489 -0.79 -0.13 18.73
C GLY A 489 -1.60 -0.37 20.00
N PRO A 490 -1.21 0.17 21.17
CA PRO A 490 -2.01 0.11 22.40
C PRO A 490 -3.42 0.69 22.28
N GLN A 491 -3.59 1.82 21.59
CA GLN A 491 -4.91 2.42 21.40
C GLN A 491 -5.77 1.62 20.42
N LEU A 492 -5.16 1.04 19.37
CA LEU A 492 -5.87 0.12 18.48
C LEU A 492 -6.38 -1.10 19.24
N ARG A 493 -5.55 -1.67 20.12
CA ARG A 493 -5.98 -2.74 21.02
C ARG A 493 -7.12 -2.33 21.95
N GLU A 494 -7.07 -1.11 22.49
CA GLU A 494 -8.15 -0.57 23.32
C GLU A 494 -9.45 -0.44 22.54
N LEU A 495 -9.41 0.06 21.30
CA LEU A 495 -10.58 0.11 20.40
C LEU A 495 -11.17 -1.27 20.18
N LEU A 496 -10.32 -2.28 19.97
CA LEU A 496 -10.73 -3.66 19.70
C LEU A 496 -10.98 -4.49 20.97
N LYS A 497 -10.78 -3.91 22.16
CA LYS A 497 -10.77 -4.62 23.46
C LYS A 497 -9.85 -5.85 23.46
N TRP A 498 -8.75 -5.80 22.71
CA TRP A 498 -7.82 -6.92 22.57
C TRP A 498 -6.69 -6.85 23.62
N PRO A 499 -6.45 -7.90 24.43
CA PRO A 499 -5.57 -7.80 25.60
C PRO A 499 -4.07 -7.85 25.29
N ARG A 500 -3.67 -8.16 24.05
CA ARG A 500 -2.28 -8.45 23.66
C ARG A 500 -1.97 -7.94 22.25
N PRO A 501 -0.69 -7.83 21.85
CA PRO A 501 -0.32 -7.33 20.53
C PRO A 501 -1.02 -8.08 19.39
N LEU A 502 -1.56 -7.33 18.43
CA LEU A 502 -2.17 -7.88 17.23
C LEU A 502 -1.08 -8.42 16.29
N PRO A 503 -1.39 -9.43 15.45
CA PRO A 503 -0.52 -9.77 14.33
C PRO A 503 -0.28 -8.55 13.44
N LEU A 504 1.00 -8.29 13.12
CA LEU A 504 1.42 -7.14 12.32
C LEU A 504 0.87 -5.80 12.86
N GLU A 505 0.85 -5.62 14.19
CA GLU A 505 0.27 -4.44 14.84
C GLU A 505 0.83 -3.11 14.30
N ASP A 506 2.15 -3.02 14.09
CA ASP A 506 2.77 -1.80 13.56
C ASP A 506 2.29 -1.50 12.13
N GLU A 507 2.08 -2.52 11.31
CA GLU A 507 1.51 -2.35 9.96
C GLU A 507 0.03 -1.96 10.02
N ARG A 508 -0.76 -2.51 10.95
CA ARG A 508 -2.15 -2.09 11.17
C ARG A 508 -2.22 -0.60 11.52
N VAL A 509 -1.36 -0.15 12.42
CA VAL A 509 -1.25 1.27 12.78
C VAL A 509 -0.81 2.12 11.58
N ARG A 510 0.21 1.68 10.84
CA ARG A 510 0.67 2.37 9.62
C ARG A 510 -0.47 2.52 8.60
N LEU A 511 -1.30 1.49 8.44
CA LEU A 511 -2.45 1.51 7.53
C LEU A 511 -3.57 2.43 8.01
N LEU A 512 -3.84 2.51 9.31
CA LEU A 512 -4.75 3.53 9.86
C LEU A 512 -4.24 4.94 9.58
N HIS A 513 -2.94 5.18 9.76
CA HIS A 513 -2.32 6.46 9.46
C HIS A 513 -2.44 6.80 7.98
N GLU A 514 -2.16 5.83 7.11
CA GLU A 514 -2.33 5.97 5.66
C GLU A 514 -3.75 6.36 5.29
N VAL A 515 -4.75 5.65 5.82
CA VAL A 515 -6.17 5.96 5.59
C VAL A 515 -6.50 7.37 6.06
N GLY A 516 -6.11 7.73 7.28
CA GLY A 516 -6.37 9.06 7.83
C GLY A 516 -5.72 10.19 7.03
N ILE A 517 -4.43 10.06 6.70
CA ILE A 517 -3.68 11.05 5.90
C ILE A 517 -4.35 11.25 4.55
N GLU A 518 -4.63 10.15 3.84
CA GLU A 518 -5.10 10.25 2.46
C GLU A 518 -6.57 10.70 2.38
N LEU A 519 -7.40 10.29 3.35
CA LEU A 519 -8.74 10.84 3.49
C LEU A 519 -8.70 12.35 3.71
N GLU A 520 -7.89 12.85 4.64
CA GLU A 520 -7.78 14.29 4.88
C GLU A 520 -7.23 15.03 3.66
N ARG A 521 -6.21 14.48 3.02
CA ARG A 521 -5.51 15.07 1.87
C ARG A 521 -6.37 15.16 0.61
N SER A 522 -7.08 14.08 0.28
CA SER A 522 -7.68 13.90 -1.06
C SER A 522 -9.20 13.82 -1.02
N PHE A 523 -9.79 13.41 0.10
CA PHE A 523 -11.21 13.11 0.23
C PHE A 523 -11.91 13.87 1.38
N ASN A 524 -11.36 15.01 1.79
CA ASN A 524 -11.92 15.89 2.83
C ASN A 524 -12.27 15.16 4.15
N GLY A 525 -11.47 14.18 4.51
CA GLY A 525 -11.61 13.37 5.71
C GLY A 525 -12.75 12.34 5.69
N LYS A 526 -13.41 12.12 4.54
CA LYS A 526 -14.60 11.25 4.45
C LYS A 526 -14.50 10.21 3.35
N ALA A 527 -14.65 8.94 3.71
CA ALA A 527 -14.67 7.81 2.78
C ALA A 527 -15.86 7.87 1.79
N SER A 528 -16.99 8.48 2.18
CA SER A 528 -18.13 8.68 1.27
C SER A 528 -17.75 9.47 0.01
N ASN A 529 -16.77 10.37 0.10
CA ASN A 529 -16.29 11.12 -1.06
C ASN A 529 -15.53 10.23 -2.06
N ILE A 530 -14.88 9.16 -1.60
CA ILE A 530 -14.25 8.16 -2.48
C ILE A 530 -15.34 7.47 -3.30
N VAL A 531 -16.41 7.02 -2.63
CA VAL A 531 -17.54 6.33 -3.25
C VAL A 531 -18.28 7.26 -4.22
N GLU A 532 -18.45 8.53 -3.89
CA GLU A 532 -19.02 9.52 -4.83
C GLU A 532 -18.15 9.70 -6.08
N CYS A 533 -16.82 9.67 -5.93
CA CYS A 533 -15.87 9.84 -7.04
C CYS A 533 -15.84 8.64 -8.00
N CYS A 534 -16.21 7.43 -7.56
CA CYS A 534 -16.18 6.25 -8.42
C CYS A 534 -17.26 6.25 -9.51
N GLY A 535 -18.27 7.13 -9.41
CA GLY A 535 -19.30 7.27 -10.44
C GLY A 535 -20.20 6.05 -10.58
N LYS A 536 -20.44 5.31 -9.50
CA LYS A 536 -21.19 4.03 -9.47
C LYS A 536 -20.53 2.91 -10.27
N SER A 537 -19.19 2.89 -10.34
CA SER A 537 -18.41 1.79 -10.91
C SER A 537 -17.55 1.13 -9.83
N ALA A 538 -17.76 -0.17 -9.62
CA ALA A 538 -16.98 -1.00 -8.70
C ALA A 538 -15.53 -1.11 -9.16
N ALA A 539 -15.28 -1.34 -10.46
CA ALA A 539 -13.93 -1.37 -11.02
C ALA A 539 -13.19 -0.04 -10.81
N ASN A 540 -13.88 1.09 -11.02
CA ASN A 540 -13.31 2.41 -10.78
C ASN A 540 -13.09 2.67 -9.28
N LEU A 541 -13.95 2.14 -8.39
CA LEU A 541 -13.73 2.24 -6.95
C LEU A 541 -12.44 1.50 -6.54
N VAL A 542 -12.24 0.28 -7.04
CA VAL A 542 -11.02 -0.50 -6.82
C VAL A 542 -9.80 0.27 -7.33
N ASP A 543 -9.88 0.86 -8.52
CA ASP A 543 -8.81 1.68 -9.10
C ASP A 543 -8.46 2.91 -8.25
N ILE A 544 -9.47 3.67 -7.81
CA ILE A 544 -9.27 4.83 -6.93
C ILE A 544 -8.62 4.40 -5.62
N VAL A 545 -9.12 3.33 -4.99
CA VAL A 545 -8.57 2.83 -3.72
C VAL A 545 -7.12 2.37 -3.90
N ALA A 546 -6.83 1.54 -4.89
CA ALA A 546 -5.47 1.09 -5.17
C ALA A 546 -4.55 2.27 -5.50
N ARG A 547 -5.01 3.28 -6.26
CA ARG A 547 -4.19 4.45 -6.59
C ARG A 547 -3.88 5.31 -5.37
N HIS A 548 -4.84 5.53 -4.47
CA HIS A 548 -4.67 6.45 -3.35
C HIS A 548 -4.04 5.82 -2.11
N PHE A 549 -4.29 4.54 -1.86
CA PHE A 549 -3.88 3.86 -0.62
C PHE A 549 -2.87 2.73 -0.95
N PRO A 550 -1.55 2.97 -0.84
CA PRO A 550 -0.53 1.95 -1.11
C PRO A 550 -0.73 0.62 -0.39
N GLY A 551 -1.29 0.63 0.82
CA GLY A 551 -1.63 -0.57 1.58
C GLY A 551 -2.66 -1.49 0.91
N PHE A 552 -3.50 -0.93 0.04
CA PHE A 552 -4.48 -1.67 -0.75
C PHE A 552 -3.94 -2.14 -2.10
N ARG A 553 -2.70 -1.77 -2.49
CA ARG A 553 -2.05 -2.19 -3.74
C ARG A 553 -1.50 -3.61 -3.64
N ASP A 554 -2.41 -4.57 -3.53
CA ASP A 554 -2.09 -5.99 -3.49
C ASP A 554 -1.70 -6.49 -4.89
N HIS A 555 -0.39 -6.52 -5.11
CA HIS A 555 0.26 -6.92 -6.36
C HIS A 555 1.60 -7.60 -6.04
N SER A 556 2.06 -8.50 -6.91
CA SER A 556 3.31 -9.27 -6.72
C SER A 556 4.06 -9.44 -8.05
N VAL A 557 5.31 -9.89 -8.01
CA VAL A 557 6.10 -10.23 -9.20
C VAL A 557 6.23 -11.74 -9.29
N TYR A 558 5.75 -12.33 -10.39
CA TYR A 558 5.84 -13.76 -10.65
C TYR A 558 6.53 -13.99 -12.01
N LYS A 559 7.65 -14.70 -12.00
CA LYS A 559 8.45 -15.01 -13.21
C LYS A 559 8.72 -13.77 -14.07
N GLY A 560 9.10 -12.67 -13.42
CA GLY A 560 9.44 -11.38 -14.05
C GLY A 560 8.24 -10.55 -14.53
N ARG A 561 7.00 -10.95 -14.24
CA ARG A 561 5.78 -10.22 -14.61
C ARG A 561 5.02 -9.74 -13.37
N GLN A 562 4.51 -8.50 -13.44
CA GLN A 562 3.60 -7.96 -12.44
C GLN A 562 2.25 -8.69 -12.47
N ILE A 563 1.82 -9.17 -11.31
CA ILE A 563 0.54 -9.83 -11.05
C ILE A 563 -0.30 -8.93 -10.15
N PHE A 564 -1.61 -8.85 -10.42
CA PHE A 564 -2.54 -7.96 -9.74
C PHE A 564 -3.63 -8.79 -9.04
N ILE A 565 -3.89 -8.49 -7.77
CA ILE A 565 -4.90 -9.20 -6.97
C ILE A 565 -5.89 -8.22 -6.32
N TYR A 566 -5.40 -7.12 -5.75
CA TYR A 566 -6.23 -6.04 -5.16
C TYR A 566 -7.30 -6.53 -4.17
N LYS A 567 -7.02 -7.58 -3.39
CA LYS A 567 -8.02 -8.29 -2.56
C LYS A 567 -8.84 -7.35 -1.69
N ARG A 568 -8.18 -6.54 -0.85
CA ARG A 568 -8.88 -5.65 0.12
C ARG A 568 -9.60 -4.47 -0.55
N ALA A 569 -9.14 -4.03 -1.73
CA ALA A 569 -9.84 -3.00 -2.50
C ALA A 569 -11.11 -3.58 -3.13
N GLN A 570 -11.08 -4.83 -3.59
CA GLN A 570 -12.26 -5.56 -4.04
C GLN A 570 -13.25 -5.82 -2.89
N ILE A 571 -12.76 -6.21 -1.70
CA ILE A 571 -13.59 -6.34 -0.49
C ILE A 571 -14.33 -5.04 -0.22
N PHE A 572 -13.65 -3.89 -0.18
CA PHE A 572 -14.34 -2.62 0.09
C PHE A 572 -15.49 -2.32 -0.87
N ALA A 573 -15.34 -2.65 -2.16
CA ALA A 573 -16.43 -2.52 -3.12
C ALA A 573 -17.57 -3.54 -2.88
N ALA A 574 -17.23 -4.79 -2.59
CA ALA A 574 -18.18 -5.85 -2.28
C ALA A 574 -18.96 -5.57 -0.98
N ASP A 575 -18.27 -5.11 0.06
CA ASP A 575 -18.81 -4.75 1.36
C ASP A 575 -19.76 -3.57 1.25
N LEU A 576 -19.43 -2.54 0.47
CA LEU A 576 -20.37 -1.46 0.18
C LEU A 576 -21.62 -1.95 -0.55
N TRP A 577 -21.44 -2.79 -1.57
CA TRP A 577 -22.56 -3.37 -2.31
C TRP A 577 -23.47 -4.19 -1.40
N GLY A 578 -22.89 -5.06 -0.58
CA GLY A 578 -23.59 -5.87 0.41
C GLY A 578 -24.27 -5.00 1.45
N ALA A 579 -23.52 -4.09 2.08
CA ALA A 579 -23.97 -3.24 3.17
C ALA A 579 -25.11 -2.29 2.80
N PHE A 580 -25.17 -1.85 1.55
CA PHE A 580 -26.26 -1.00 1.08
C PHE A 580 -27.24 -1.71 0.15
N ARG A 581 -27.18 -3.05 0.06
CA ARG A 581 -28.09 -3.89 -0.74
C ARG A 581 -28.17 -3.43 -2.20
N GLY A 582 -27.04 -3.02 -2.77
CA GLY A 582 -26.97 -2.48 -4.13
C GLY A 582 -27.60 -1.10 -4.33
N GLN A 583 -27.88 -0.35 -3.26
CA GLN A 583 -28.51 0.98 -3.31
C GLN A 583 -27.59 2.05 -2.73
N GLY A 584 -27.86 3.34 -2.98
CA GLY A 584 -27.11 4.44 -2.36
C GLY A 584 -25.60 4.35 -2.58
N TYR A 585 -24.83 4.20 -1.49
CA TYR A 585 -23.36 4.04 -1.55
C TYR A 585 -22.90 2.68 -2.08
N GLY A 586 -23.77 1.67 -2.12
CA GLY A 586 -23.48 0.35 -2.71
C GLY A 586 -24.03 0.17 -4.12
N GLU A 587 -24.57 1.21 -4.74
CA GLU A 587 -25.11 1.13 -6.10
C GLU A 587 -23.97 1.15 -7.13
N PHE A 588 -23.62 -0.04 -7.66
CA PHE A 588 -22.62 -0.20 -8.72
C PHE A 588 -23.25 -0.79 -9.98
N LYS A 589 -22.91 -0.21 -11.14
CA LYS A 589 -23.43 -0.64 -12.45
C LYS A 589 -22.73 -1.88 -13.00
N ASP A 590 -21.53 -2.16 -12.49
CA ASP A 590 -20.59 -3.15 -12.98
C ASP A 590 -20.05 -4.00 -11.82
N ILE A 591 -20.86 -4.30 -10.79
CA ILE A 591 -20.43 -5.13 -9.65
C ILE A 591 -19.89 -6.51 -10.09
N GLY A 592 -20.43 -7.05 -11.19
CA GLY A 592 -19.94 -8.29 -11.81
C GLY A 592 -18.54 -8.19 -12.41
N SER A 593 -17.96 -6.99 -12.49
CA SER A 593 -16.56 -6.80 -12.88
C SER A 593 -15.58 -7.24 -11.80
N LEU A 594 -16.00 -7.37 -10.53
CA LEU A 594 -15.16 -7.90 -9.47
C LEU A 594 -14.85 -9.40 -9.68
N THR A 595 -13.80 -9.87 -9.04
CA THR A 595 -13.42 -11.29 -8.98
C THR A 595 -13.58 -11.80 -7.55
N ILE A 596 -13.19 -13.04 -7.27
CA ILE A 596 -13.08 -13.49 -5.87
C ILE A 596 -11.97 -12.75 -5.13
N MET A 597 -12.07 -12.68 -3.81
CA MET A 597 -11.15 -11.99 -2.92
C MET A 597 -10.18 -12.99 -2.29
N ALA A 598 -9.35 -13.61 -3.14
CA ALA A 598 -8.48 -14.74 -2.79
C ALA A 598 -7.63 -14.52 -1.53
N ASP A 599 -8.13 -15.08 -0.43
CA ASP A 599 -7.55 -15.10 0.90
C ASP A 599 -6.91 -16.47 1.19
N TYR A 600 -6.82 -16.86 2.47
CA TYR A 600 -6.35 -18.20 2.84
C TYR A 600 -7.44 -19.27 2.87
N ILE A 601 -8.72 -18.91 2.99
CA ILE A 601 -9.85 -19.84 3.09
C ILE A 601 -10.26 -20.36 1.71
N VAL A 602 -10.51 -19.46 0.75
CA VAL A 602 -11.05 -19.84 -0.57
C VAL A 602 -10.14 -20.84 -1.30
N PRO A 603 -8.80 -20.67 -1.38
CA PRO A 603 -7.93 -21.68 -1.99
C PRO A 603 -8.02 -23.03 -1.28
N ALA A 604 -8.15 -23.05 0.05
CA ALA A 604 -8.25 -24.28 0.82
C ALA A 604 -9.56 -25.04 0.52
N VAL A 605 -10.68 -24.33 0.39
CA VAL A 605 -11.96 -24.91 -0.03
C VAL A 605 -11.87 -25.48 -1.45
N LEU A 606 -11.28 -24.73 -2.39
CA LEU A 606 -11.08 -25.21 -3.76
C LEU A 606 -10.17 -26.45 -3.82
N ARG A 607 -9.17 -26.56 -2.95
CA ARG A 607 -8.36 -27.78 -2.78
C ARG A 607 -9.23 -28.95 -2.31
N GLN A 608 -10.09 -28.74 -1.32
CA GLN A 608 -10.97 -29.79 -0.79
C GLN A 608 -11.98 -30.27 -1.84
N PHE A 609 -12.45 -29.38 -2.71
CA PHE A 609 -13.29 -29.73 -3.85
C PHE A 609 -12.53 -30.44 -4.98
N GLY A 610 -11.20 -30.55 -4.88
CA GLY A 610 -10.33 -31.11 -5.90
C GLY A 610 -10.11 -30.18 -7.10
N VAL A 611 -10.64 -28.96 -7.07
CA VAL A 611 -10.48 -27.94 -8.12
C VAL A 611 -9.03 -27.45 -8.17
N LEU A 612 -8.39 -27.29 -7.01
CA LEU A 612 -6.95 -27.01 -6.93
C LEU A 612 -6.19 -28.25 -6.48
N LYS A 613 -5.13 -28.59 -7.20
CA LYS A 613 -4.18 -29.65 -6.86
C LYS A 613 -2.83 -29.04 -6.52
N TYR A 614 -2.33 -29.32 -5.33
CA TYR A 614 -1.05 -28.79 -4.87
C TYR A 614 0.09 -29.76 -5.14
N SER A 615 1.27 -29.23 -5.44
CA SER A 615 2.51 -30.01 -5.48
C SER A 615 2.76 -30.69 -4.12
N PRO A 616 3.45 -31.84 -4.08
CA PRO A 616 3.70 -32.56 -2.83
C PRO A 616 4.39 -31.70 -1.77
N THR A 617 5.35 -30.86 -2.18
CA THR A 617 6.06 -29.96 -1.27
C THR A 617 5.14 -28.91 -0.66
N LEU A 618 4.31 -28.25 -1.48
CA LEU A 618 3.35 -27.25 -1.01
C LEU A 618 2.31 -27.88 -0.07
N ALA A 619 1.77 -29.05 -0.44
CA ALA A 619 0.82 -29.79 0.38
C ALA A 619 1.41 -30.14 1.75
N SER A 620 2.63 -30.70 1.79
CA SER A 620 3.32 -31.04 3.04
C SER A 620 3.63 -29.81 3.90
N THR A 621 3.99 -28.68 3.31
CA THR A 621 4.20 -27.42 4.06
C THR A 621 2.91 -26.97 4.75
N ILE A 622 1.78 -26.98 4.04
CA ILE A 622 0.47 -26.61 4.59
C ILE A 622 0.03 -27.58 5.70
N GLU A 623 0.17 -28.89 5.46
CA GLU A 623 -0.18 -29.94 6.43
C GLU A 623 0.68 -29.84 7.70
N ALA A 624 1.95 -29.49 7.57
CA ALA A 624 2.86 -29.22 8.68
C ALA A 624 2.62 -27.86 9.35
N SER A 625 1.62 -27.07 8.91
CA SER A 625 1.36 -25.71 9.37
C SER A 625 2.57 -24.78 9.22
N GLY A 626 3.41 -25.04 8.22
CA GLY A 626 4.58 -24.24 7.87
C GLY A 626 4.20 -22.91 7.23
N GLU A 627 5.05 -21.92 7.41
CA GLU A 627 4.88 -20.60 6.81
C GLU A 627 5.30 -20.61 5.34
N ILE A 628 4.49 -19.99 4.48
CA ILE A 628 4.79 -19.70 3.09
C ILE A 628 5.03 -18.19 2.97
N GLY A 629 6.19 -17.82 2.45
CA GLY A 629 6.58 -16.41 2.31
C GLY A 629 5.65 -15.64 1.38
N ALA A 630 5.34 -14.39 1.73
CA ALA A 630 4.58 -13.51 0.85
C ALA A 630 5.38 -13.22 -0.43
N GLY A 631 4.74 -13.32 -1.59
CA GLY A 631 5.36 -13.09 -2.89
C GLY A 631 6.22 -14.24 -3.41
N THR A 632 6.27 -15.39 -2.74
CA THR A 632 6.90 -16.58 -3.33
C THR A 632 6.04 -17.16 -4.45
N GLU A 633 6.62 -18.03 -5.30
CA GLU A 633 5.86 -18.67 -6.38
C GLU A 633 4.65 -19.44 -5.84
N GLU A 634 4.80 -20.15 -4.71
CA GLU A 634 3.71 -20.90 -4.09
C GLU A 634 2.55 -19.99 -3.64
N GLU A 635 2.85 -18.86 -2.98
CA GLU A 635 1.83 -17.94 -2.50
C GLU A 635 1.09 -17.25 -3.65
N VAL A 636 1.84 -16.75 -4.65
CA VAL A 636 1.23 -16.10 -5.81
C VAL A 636 0.38 -17.08 -6.60
N GLU A 637 0.85 -18.32 -6.78
CA GLU A 637 0.07 -19.35 -7.47
C GLU A 637 -1.19 -19.75 -6.71
N LEU A 638 -1.14 -19.90 -5.38
CA LEU A 638 -2.32 -20.19 -4.55
C LEU A 638 -3.43 -19.16 -4.78
N ARG A 639 -3.08 -17.87 -4.81
CA ARG A 639 -4.06 -16.79 -4.95
C ARG A 639 -4.54 -16.61 -6.39
N ALA A 640 -3.60 -16.52 -7.34
CA ALA A 640 -3.92 -16.31 -8.76
C ALA A 640 -4.66 -17.50 -9.38
N CYS A 641 -4.27 -18.74 -9.06
CA CYS A 641 -4.98 -19.92 -9.56
C CYS A 641 -6.38 -20.03 -8.98
N SER A 642 -6.60 -19.61 -7.72
CA SER A 642 -7.94 -19.54 -7.14
C SER A 642 -8.82 -18.57 -7.91
N ILE A 643 -8.33 -17.36 -8.19
CA ILE A 643 -9.07 -16.37 -9.00
C ILE A 643 -9.44 -16.97 -10.35
N HIS A 644 -8.46 -17.52 -11.06
CA HIS A 644 -8.72 -18.07 -12.39
C HIS A 644 -9.66 -19.28 -12.37
N ALA A 645 -9.56 -20.15 -11.36
CA ALA A 645 -10.43 -21.31 -11.22
C ALA A 645 -11.90 -20.89 -11.00
N VAL A 646 -12.15 -19.90 -10.15
CA VAL A 646 -13.53 -19.46 -9.90
C VAL A 646 -14.10 -18.66 -11.06
N GLU A 647 -13.29 -17.89 -11.81
CA GLU A 647 -13.76 -17.27 -13.05
C GLU A 647 -14.22 -18.33 -14.07
N LYS A 648 -13.50 -19.45 -14.20
CA LYS A 648 -13.93 -20.60 -15.02
C LYS A 648 -15.21 -21.26 -14.48
N MET A 649 -15.34 -21.39 -13.16
CA MET A 649 -16.57 -21.91 -12.54
C MET A 649 -17.76 -20.99 -12.85
N ARG A 650 -17.61 -19.67 -12.72
CA ARG A 650 -18.64 -18.68 -13.02
C ARG A 650 -19.10 -18.79 -14.48
N GLU A 651 -18.16 -18.83 -15.42
CA GLU A 651 -18.45 -19.00 -16.85
C GLU A 651 -19.24 -20.29 -17.11
N LEU A 652 -18.80 -21.42 -16.53
CA LEU A 652 -19.46 -22.70 -16.72
C LEU A 652 -20.87 -22.75 -16.10
N ILE A 653 -21.06 -22.16 -14.92
CA ILE A 653 -22.38 -22.03 -14.28
C ILE A 653 -23.30 -21.19 -15.16
N SER A 654 -22.80 -20.08 -15.72
CA SER A 654 -23.61 -19.21 -16.58
C SER A 654 -24.05 -19.91 -17.85
N VAL A 655 -23.16 -20.65 -18.50
CA VAL A 655 -23.47 -21.47 -19.69
C VAL A 655 -24.51 -22.56 -19.38
N LYS A 656 -24.36 -23.26 -18.24
CA LYS A 656 -25.25 -24.38 -17.89
C LYS A 656 -26.64 -23.93 -17.43
N SER A 657 -26.70 -22.88 -16.62
CA SER A 657 -27.95 -22.43 -15.96
C SER A 657 -28.71 -21.37 -16.74
N GLY A 658 -28.06 -20.71 -17.71
CA GLY A 658 -28.60 -19.55 -18.42
C GLY A 658 -28.80 -18.32 -17.52
N ARG A 659 -28.25 -18.33 -16.30
CA ARG A 659 -28.32 -17.23 -15.34
C ARG A 659 -26.96 -16.58 -15.19
N GLU A 660 -26.96 -15.26 -15.00
CA GLU A 660 -25.76 -14.54 -14.62
C GLU A 660 -25.48 -14.77 -13.12
N VAL A 661 -24.23 -15.09 -12.79
CA VAL A 661 -23.75 -15.31 -11.43
C VAL A 661 -22.56 -14.38 -11.21
N LEU A 662 -22.51 -13.72 -10.07
CA LEU A 662 -21.42 -12.80 -9.75
C LEU A 662 -20.27 -13.54 -9.04
N SER A 663 -19.02 -13.17 -9.32
CA SER A 663 -17.87 -13.75 -8.60
C SER A 663 -17.92 -13.46 -7.10
N VAL A 664 -18.47 -12.32 -6.70
CA VAL A 664 -18.68 -11.95 -5.28
C VAL A 664 -19.63 -12.93 -4.58
N GLU A 665 -20.67 -13.42 -5.26
CA GLU A 665 -21.59 -14.41 -4.68
C GLU A 665 -20.90 -15.76 -4.50
N LEU A 666 -20.07 -16.17 -5.47
CA LEU A 666 -19.26 -17.39 -5.37
C LEU A 666 -18.21 -17.28 -4.26
N ASP A 667 -17.57 -16.12 -4.13
CA ASP A 667 -16.60 -15.84 -3.07
C ASP A 667 -17.22 -16.01 -1.69
N LEU A 668 -18.33 -15.32 -1.43
CA LEU A 668 -19.05 -15.41 -0.15
C LEU A 668 -19.49 -16.85 0.16
N TRP A 669 -19.99 -17.58 -0.83
CA TRP A 669 -20.36 -18.99 -0.65
C TRP A 669 -19.16 -19.88 -0.31
N LEU A 670 -18.05 -19.75 -1.06
CA LEU A 670 -16.84 -20.52 -0.82
C LEU A 670 -16.24 -20.20 0.55
N TRP A 671 -16.15 -18.92 0.90
CA TRP A 671 -15.65 -18.46 2.18
C TRP A 671 -16.51 -18.98 3.34
N ALA A 672 -17.84 -18.79 3.27
CA ALA A 672 -18.77 -19.27 4.30
C ALA A 672 -18.69 -20.80 4.48
N SER A 673 -18.52 -21.55 3.38
CA SER A 673 -18.32 -23.00 3.43
C SER A 673 -17.03 -23.38 4.16
N GLY A 674 -15.96 -22.61 3.96
CA GLY A 674 -14.66 -22.85 4.57
C GLY A 674 -14.61 -22.53 6.06
N VAL A 675 -15.21 -21.42 6.50
CA VAL A 675 -15.23 -21.03 7.92
C VAL A 675 -16.01 -22.03 8.79
N GLN A 676 -17.01 -22.71 8.22
CA GLN A 676 -17.75 -23.78 8.93
C GLN A 676 -16.93 -25.07 9.14
N LEU A 677 -15.79 -25.22 8.44
CA LEU A 677 -14.95 -26.42 8.50
C LEU A 677 -13.74 -26.19 9.41
N ALA A 678 -13.90 -26.48 10.71
CA ALA A 678 -12.83 -26.33 11.71
C ALA A 678 -11.54 -27.15 11.41
N SER A 679 -11.64 -28.20 10.58
CA SER A 679 -10.51 -29.02 10.14
C SER A 679 -9.84 -28.53 8.85
N LEU A 680 -10.33 -27.44 8.24
CA LEU A 680 -9.81 -26.94 6.97
C LEU A 680 -8.36 -26.46 7.14
N GLN A 681 -7.44 -27.15 6.48
CA GLN A 681 -6.04 -26.75 6.45
C GLN A 681 -5.81 -25.74 5.33
N HIS A 682 -5.41 -24.54 5.71
CA HIS A 682 -5.07 -23.46 4.80
C HIS A 682 -3.59 -23.08 4.92
N HIS A 683 -3.10 -22.39 3.90
CA HIS A 683 -1.74 -21.85 3.93
C HIS A 683 -1.61 -20.74 4.98
N ARG A 684 -0.39 -20.57 5.51
CA ARG A 684 -0.04 -19.53 6.49
C ARG A 684 0.99 -18.61 5.89
N THR A 685 0.60 -17.38 5.64
CA THR A 685 1.47 -16.34 5.12
C THR A 685 1.30 -15.10 5.99
N LEU A 686 2.40 -14.61 6.54
CA LEU A 686 2.39 -13.37 7.33
C LEU A 686 2.47 -12.18 6.36
N SER A 687 1.33 -11.54 6.07
CA SER A 687 1.22 -10.48 5.05
C SER A 687 0.15 -9.44 5.41
N ILE A 688 0.27 -8.24 4.83
CA ILE A 688 -0.74 -7.17 4.95
C ILE A 688 -1.87 -7.28 3.92
N TYR A 689 -1.81 -8.25 3.01
CA TYR A 689 -2.71 -8.28 1.85
C TYR A 689 -3.97 -9.12 2.02
N TYR A 690 -4.00 -10.11 2.91
CA TYR A 690 -5.16 -10.98 3.10
C TYR A 690 -5.24 -11.64 4.46
#